data_AF-A0A4Q4WWX5-F1
#
_entry.id   AF-A0A4Q4WWX5-F1
#
_cell.length_a   1.000
_cell.length_b   1.000
_cell.length_c   1.000
_cell.angle_alpha   90.00
_cell.angle_beta   90.00
_cell.angle_gamma   90.00
#
_symmetry.space_group_name_H-M   'P 1'
#
loop_
_entity.id
_entity.type
_entity.pdbx_description
1 polymer ?
#
loop_
_entity_poly.entity_id
_entity_poly.type
_entity_poly.pdbx_seq_one_letter_code
_entity_poly.pdbx_strand_id
1 'polypeptide(L)'
;MQSPYNSGGISIGQLSNDKAAGSGWDEGVLISYLAMSNIKTVAIIGASGSLGSVVFEKLVDSGKFHVRVLKRVGSSSKFPAGTEVVEVDFDSLDSLKSALTGQDALVSTVSSGGLESQKILIDAAVATGVKRFIPSEFGGDLDNPNARKLPVYGHKVAVQEYLVEKGKTTGITYTVIYNCAFLDWGLEHKFILDVSGDKPTIIDGGNNPFSTTTLSTVADAVIGVFGHLEETKNRAVYIQDAVITQNQLLEMAKKAAPNRSWDVVHAKLDDLTAEADAKLAKGDYSMQTFVPYLYRATMDPAYGGNFTGKTDNELLGIKEMSEAEVFEVVKSFVPRAYDHFKQSHHSRVHALTTKSNPESAPLAVLSETLGSVIMAQLKIAVLDDYQELSKPHFDELRRSGYVVTTFTDTLLPYNHPDTPQEAKDALAKRLEPFGIICTMRERTPFPEDLVNRLPNLKLLLTTGPRNASIDVQACRARSVTVAGTAGGGGSPGPDGTTQHCVALILGLARNIAHDDAVVKAGGWQTACATGLSGKVFGTVGLGRLGASVARIMRVAFNMKIVAWSPNLTQEAADAKAAAAGPPVEDAEDGEKTFRAVGREELFASADVVSVHLVLSDRSRGLINADDLGRMKKSALFVNTSRGPIVVDEDLLNVAKKGGIRGVALDVFDIEPLPLSSGWRTTRWGEEGRAQVLLTPHMGYVEEETMDVWYKEQVENILRWERGEALTTVFKDNGY
;
A
#
# COMPACT_ATOMS: atom_id res chain seq x y z
N MET A 1 14.84 -2.70 74.76
CA MET A 1 15.25 -4.03 74.28
C MET A 1 16.00 -3.86 72.97
N GLN A 2 17.28 -4.23 72.99
CA GLN A 2 18.21 -4.62 71.91
C GLN A 2 18.05 -4.07 70.46
N SER A 3 19.00 -3.17 70.13
CA SER A 3 19.95 -3.13 68.97
C SER A 3 20.21 -4.52 68.28
N PRO A 4 20.78 -4.66 67.03
CA PRO A 4 21.90 -3.80 66.61
C PRO A 4 22.41 -3.65 65.14
N TYR A 5 23.45 -2.79 65.05
CA TYR A 5 24.58 -2.61 64.07
C TYR A 5 24.25 -2.17 62.63
N ASN A 6 24.74 -1.07 62.05
CA ASN A 6 26.03 -0.32 62.02
C ASN A 6 27.12 -0.92 61.09
N SER A 7 27.65 -0.05 60.21
CA SER A 7 29.04 0.09 59.74
C SER A 7 29.44 -0.29 58.30
N GLY A 8 30.31 0.58 57.73
CA GLY A 8 31.19 0.36 56.58
C GLY A 8 31.01 1.43 55.47
N GLY A 9 31.90 2.39 55.21
CA GLY A 9 33.31 2.57 55.58
C GLY A 9 34.06 3.19 54.38
N ILE A 10 34.88 4.20 54.66
CA ILE A 10 35.59 5.11 53.74
C ILE A 10 36.83 4.46 53.12
N SER A 11 37.27 4.97 51.95
CA SER A 11 38.66 5.42 51.66
C SER A 11 39.28 4.86 50.38
N ILE A 12 39.68 5.75 49.46
CA ILE A 12 41.06 5.93 48.94
C ILE A 12 41.11 7.42 48.53
N GLY A 13 42.00 8.30 49.00
CA GLY A 13 43.42 8.14 49.28
C GLY A 13 44.19 8.93 48.22
N GLN A 14 44.79 10.05 48.65
CA GLN A 14 45.55 11.05 47.89
C GLN A 14 46.56 10.47 46.89
N LEU A 15 46.72 11.12 45.74
CA LEU A 15 48.02 11.21 45.07
C LEU A 15 48.26 12.64 44.53
N SER A 16 49.25 13.25 45.17
CA SER A 16 50.11 14.39 44.85
C SER A 16 50.03 15.03 43.46
N ASN A 17 49.92 16.37 43.50
CA ASN A 17 50.52 17.29 42.54
C ASN A 17 52.01 16.99 42.37
N ASP A 18 52.46 16.80 41.12
CA ASP A 18 53.77 17.26 40.69
C ASP A 18 53.74 17.73 39.23
N LYS A 19 54.43 18.85 39.02
CA LYS A 19 54.41 19.71 37.83
C LYS A 19 55.01 19.04 36.59
N ALA A 20 54.39 19.25 35.42
CA ALA A 20 55.12 19.54 34.17
C ALA A 20 54.23 20.21 33.11
N ALA A 21 54.52 21.49 32.89
CA ALA A 21 54.36 22.34 31.72
C ALA A 21 53.56 21.86 30.48
N GLY A 22 52.68 22.75 30.00
CA GLY A 22 52.55 23.02 28.56
C GLY A 22 51.19 22.72 27.93
N SER A 23 50.22 23.61 28.11
CA SER A 23 49.34 24.16 27.06
C SER A 23 48.21 24.93 27.73
N GLY A 24 48.13 26.22 27.45
CA GLY A 24 47.03 27.06 27.90
C GLY A 24 45.77 26.64 27.16
N TRP A 25 44.93 25.86 27.84
CA TRP A 25 43.51 25.76 27.51
C TRP A 25 42.76 26.15 28.77
N ASP A 26 42.10 27.30 28.70
CA ASP A 26 41.21 27.81 29.72
C ASP A 26 40.10 26.77 29.97
N GLU A 27 39.97 26.24 31.18
CA GLU A 27 38.94 25.26 31.55
C GLU A 27 37.52 25.82 31.30
N GLY A 28 37.37 27.15 31.27
CA GLY A 28 36.12 27.81 30.85
C GLY A 28 35.79 27.60 29.36
N VAL A 29 36.80 27.46 28.49
CA VAL A 29 36.61 27.22 27.05
C VAL A 29 36.28 25.75 26.79
N LEU A 30 36.88 24.80 27.52
CA LEU A 30 36.55 23.38 27.39
C LEU A 30 35.13 23.05 27.89
N ILE A 31 34.65 23.71 28.95
CA ILE A 31 33.27 23.55 29.41
C ILE A 31 32.27 24.19 28.43
N SER A 32 32.66 25.26 27.72
CA SER A 32 31.84 25.84 26.64
C SER A 32 31.85 25.00 25.35
N TYR A 33 32.94 24.29 25.04
CA TYR A 33 33.05 23.39 23.89
C TYR A 33 32.41 22.01 24.13
N LEU A 34 32.35 21.55 25.38
CA LEU A 34 31.68 20.30 25.77
C LEU A 34 30.19 20.47 26.09
N ALA A 35 29.69 21.71 26.12
CA ALA A 35 28.26 22.03 26.21
C ALA A 35 27.66 22.37 24.84
N MET A 36 28.03 21.66 23.76
CA MET A 36 27.22 21.66 22.55
C MET A 36 25.89 20.98 22.89
N SER A 37 24.80 21.76 22.87
CA SER A 37 23.46 21.35 23.26
C SER A 37 22.89 20.33 22.27
N ASN A 38 23.32 19.06 22.36
CA ASN A 38 22.84 18.02 21.46
C ASN A 38 21.34 17.78 21.68
N ILE A 39 20.56 17.85 20.60
CA ILE A 39 19.16 17.39 20.59
C ILE A 39 19.17 15.87 20.71
N LYS A 40 18.52 15.33 21.74
CA LYS A 40 18.37 13.88 21.95
C LYS A 40 16.91 13.45 21.93
N THR A 41 16.00 14.30 22.39
CA THR A 41 14.55 14.03 22.39
C THR A 41 13.84 14.99 21.45
N VAL A 42 13.04 14.45 20.51
CA VAL A 42 12.33 15.23 19.50
C VAL A 42 10.85 14.90 19.56
N ALA A 43 10.03 15.91 19.84
CA ALA A 43 8.60 15.82 19.63
C ALA A 43 8.25 16.20 18.18
N ILE A 44 7.32 15.47 17.58
CA ILE A 44 6.79 15.78 16.25
C ILE A 44 5.27 15.80 16.27
N ILE A 45 4.70 16.80 15.60
CA ILE A 45 3.26 16.94 15.36
C ILE A 45 3.02 16.88 13.85
N GLY A 46 1.89 16.30 13.44
CA GLY A 46 1.57 16.10 12.03
C GLY A 46 2.25 14.87 11.42
N ALA A 47 2.80 13.98 12.24
CA ALA A 47 3.60 12.81 11.86
C ALA A 47 2.89 11.78 10.93
N SER A 48 1.58 11.91 10.70
CA SER A 48 0.82 11.08 9.76
C SER A 48 0.52 11.78 8.43
N GLY A 49 0.86 13.06 8.26
CA GLY A 49 0.69 13.81 7.02
C GLY A 49 1.80 13.54 5.99
N SER A 50 1.64 14.00 4.75
CA SER A 50 2.55 13.66 3.63
C SER A 50 4.03 13.94 3.90
N LEU A 51 4.35 15.11 4.46
CA LEU A 51 5.73 15.42 4.88
C LEU A 51 6.05 14.83 6.26
N GLY A 52 5.09 14.91 7.19
CA GLY A 52 5.29 14.49 8.57
C GLY A 52 5.62 13.01 8.73
N SER A 53 5.07 12.13 7.90
CA SER A 53 5.39 10.70 7.90
C SER A 53 6.84 10.45 7.49
N VAL A 54 7.32 11.13 6.45
CA VAL A 54 8.70 11.00 5.97
C VAL A 54 9.69 11.59 6.99
N VAL A 55 9.35 12.74 7.60
CA VAL A 55 10.16 13.33 8.67
C VAL A 55 10.20 12.41 9.90
N PHE A 56 9.06 11.86 10.31
CA PHE A 56 8.97 10.91 11.42
C PHE A 56 9.83 9.66 11.17
N GLU A 57 9.67 9.05 10.01
CA GLU A 57 10.43 7.86 9.59
C GLU A 57 11.93 8.14 9.64
N LYS A 58 12.41 9.23 9.04
CA LYS A 58 13.84 9.56 9.07
C LYS A 58 14.36 9.89 10.47
N LEU A 59 13.57 10.56 11.32
CA LEU A 59 13.96 10.83 12.70
C LEU A 59 14.17 9.51 13.46
N VAL A 60 13.27 8.54 13.29
CA VAL A 60 13.36 7.22 13.91
C VAL A 60 14.53 6.41 13.33
N ASP A 61 14.61 6.31 12.00
CA ASP A 61 15.62 5.51 11.27
C ASP A 61 17.03 6.04 11.47
N SER A 62 17.19 7.33 11.79
CA SER A 62 18.49 7.89 12.13
C SER A 62 19.13 7.20 13.35
N GLY A 63 18.31 6.65 14.26
CA GLY A 63 18.75 6.09 15.54
C GLY A 63 19.37 7.13 16.49
N LYS A 64 19.35 8.42 16.13
CA LYS A 64 20.00 9.51 16.88
C LYS A 64 19.09 10.15 17.92
N PHE A 65 17.77 10.01 17.76
CA PHE A 65 16.77 10.72 18.54
C PHE A 65 15.76 9.77 19.19
N HIS A 66 15.36 10.08 20.41
CA HIS A 66 14.14 9.56 21.00
C HIS A 66 12.96 10.39 20.48
N VAL A 67 12.09 9.78 19.67
CA VAL A 67 11.02 10.48 18.97
C VAL A 67 9.69 10.26 19.67
N ARG A 68 9.02 11.36 20.04
CA ARG A 68 7.67 11.37 20.59
C ARG A 68 6.69 11.95 19.57
N VAL A 69 5.63 11.22 19.25
CA VAL A 69 4.56 11.71 18.38
C VAL A 69 3.46 12.36 19.22
N LEU A 70 3.15 13.62 18.92
CA LEU A 70 2.00 14.32 19.49
C LEU A 70 0.81 14.20 18.54
N LYS A 71 -0.22 13.49 18.99
CA LYS A 71 -1.41 13.17 18.21
C LYS A 71 -2.64 13.85 18.81
N ARG A 72 -3.55 14.37 17.99
CA ARG A 72 -4.79 14.98 18.49
C ARG A 72 -5.66 13.92 19.20
N VAL A 73 -6.25 14.26 20.34
CA VAL A 73 -7.26 13.43 21.01
C VAL A 73 -8.34 13.00 19.99
N GLY A 74 -8.64 11.70 19.95
CA GLY A 74 -9.66 11.14 19.05
C GLY A 74 -9.22 10.93 17.60
N SER A 75 -7.97 11.24 17.23
CA SER A 75 -7.46 10.88 15.89
C SER A 75 -7.37 9.36 15.71
N SER A 76 -7.61 8.86 14.50
CA SER A 76 -7.47 7.44 14.14
C SER A 76 -6.08 7.06 13.63
N SER A 77 -5.16 8.02 13.49
CA SER A 77 -3.80 7.76 12.97
C SER A 77 -3.07 6.71 13.81
N LYS A 78 -2.43 5.74 13.13
CA LYS A 78 -1.64 4.65 13.73
C LYS A 78 -0.15 4.87 13.44
N PHE A 79 0.69 4.44 14.37
CA PHE A 79 2.16 4.51 14.28
C PHE A 79 2.76 3.12 14.58
N PRO A 80 3.98 2.82 14.11
CA PRO A 80 4.64 1.54 14.37
C PRO A 80 4.68 1.16 15.86
N ALA A 81 4.59 -0.13 16.16
CA ALA A 81 4.63 -0.62 17.54
C ALA A 81 5.93 -0.20 18.24
N GLY A 82 5.82 0.28 19.48
CA GLY A 82 6.95 0.84 20.23
C GLY A 82 7.20 2.34 20.01
N THR A 83 6.46 2.99 19.11
CA THR A 83 6.47 4.47 19.01
C THR A 83 5.88 5.09 20.26
N GLU A 84 6.57 6.07 20.85
CA GLU A 84 6.01 6.86 21.94
C GLU A 84 4.98 7.85 21.36
N VAL A 85 3.69 7.60 21.61
CA VAL A 85 2.59 8.44 21.14
C VAL A 85 1.86 9.05 22.33
N VAL A 86 1.70 10.37 22.33
CA VAL A 86 0.97 11.11 23.36
C VAL A 86 -0.22 11.81 22.71
N GLU A 87 -1.42 11.56 23.25
CA GLU A 87 -2.61 12.28 22.85
C GLU A 87 -2.66 13.66 23.50
N VAL A 88 -2.91 14.68 22.70
CA VAL A 88 -2.92 16.08 23.11
C VAL A 88 -4.16 16.82 22.62
N ASP A 89 -4.66 17.71 23.46
CA ASP A 89 -5.59 18.76 23.06
C ASP A 89 -4.75 19.97 22.61
N PHE A 90 -4.78 20.24 21.31
CA PHE A 90 -3.97 21.32 20.71
C PHE A 90 -4.49 22.73 21.03
N ASP A 91 -5.68 22.85 21.61
CA ASP A 91 -6.23 24.13 22.08
C ASP A 91 -5.93 24.37 23.57
N SER A 92 -5.30 23.40 24.26
CA SER A 92 -4.97 23.46 25.68
C SER A 92 -3.47 23.58 25.93
N LEU A 93 -3.06 24.74 26.46
CA LEU A 93 -1.65 25.01 26.80
C LEU A 93 -1.10 23.99 27.81
N ASP A 94 -1.90 23.59 28.80
CA ASP A 94 -1.46 22.63 29.83
C ASP A 94 -1.33 21.21 29.28
N SER A 95 -2.20 20.81 28.35
CA SER A 95 -2.06 19.53 27.64
C SER A 95 -0.75 19.49 26.85
N LEU A 96 -0.46 20.55 26.09
CA LEU A 96 0.76 20.67 25.31
C LEU A 96 2.01 20.73 26.17
N LYS A 97 2.00 21.49 27.29
CA LYS A 97 3.13 21.52 28.24
C LYS A 97 3.42 20.14 28.84
N SER A 98 2.38 19.40 29.21
CA SER A 98 2.53 18.06 29.76
C SER A 98 3.21 17.13 28.74
N ALA A 99 2.79 17.22 27.47
CA ALA A 99 3.33 16.40 26.40
C ALA A 99 4.74 16.81 25.93
N LEU A 100 5.11 18.08 26.05
CA LEU A 100 6.41 18.62 25.65
C LEU A 100 7.45 18.63 26.78
N THR A 101 7.07 18.28 27.99
CA THR A 101 8.02 18.16 29.10
C THR A 101 9.10 17.11 28.78
N GLY A 102 10.36 17.51 28.91
CA GLY A 102 11.53 16.65 28.64
C GLY A 102 11.95 16.55 27.18
N GLN A 103 11.36 17.34 26.28
CA GLN A 103 11.71 17.36 24.85
C GLN A 103 12.74 18.44 24.54
N ASP A 104 13.81 18.11 23.81
CA ASP A 104 14.85 19.05 23.40
C ASP A 104 14.43 19.87 22.18
N ALA A 105 13.71 19.25 21.23
CA ALA A 105 13.23 19.91 20.02
C ALA A 105 11.78 19.57 19.70
N LEU A 106 11.14 20.43 18.92
CA LEU A 106 9.78 20.26 18.41
C LEU A 106 9.73 20.54 16.92
N VAL A 107 9.20 19.59 16.15
CA VAL A 107 8.96 19.72 14.70
C VAL A 107 7.46 19.76 14.42
N SER A 108 7.02 20.79 13.71
CA SER A 108 5.63 20.96 13.29
C SER A 108 5.49 20.68 11.79
N THR A 109 4.70 19.67 11.43
CA THR A 109 4.41 19.30 10.02
C THR A 109 2.92 19.36 9.70
N VAL A 110 2.18 20.26 10.37
CA VAL A 110 0.73 20.43 10.19
C VAL A 110 0.36 21.00 8.82
N SER A 111 -0.78 20.55 8.30
CA SER A 111 -1.39 21.16 7.11
C SER A 111 -2.05 22.50 7.45
N SER A 112 -2.61 23.17 6.43
CA SER A 112 -3.23 24.51 6.55
C SER A 112 -4.21 24.64 7.72
N GLY A 113 -4.99 23.60 8.03
CA GLY A 113 -5.95 23.59 9.15
C GLY A 113 -5.34 23.57 10.55
N GLY A 114 -4.03 23.39 10.68
CA GLY A 114 -3.31 23.43 11.96
C GLY A 114 -2.39 24.63 12.14
N LEU A 115 -2.23 25.50 11.13
CA LEU A 115 -1.25 26.60 11.18
C LEU A 115 -1.53 27.60 12.31
N GLU A 116 -2.80 27.86 12.63
CA GLU A 116 -3.18 28.78 13.72
C GLU A 116 -2.78 28.25 15.10
N SER A 117 -2.90 26.93 15.32
CA SER A 117 -2.54 26.26 16.57
C SER A 117 -1.03 26.25 16.86
N GLN A 118 -0.18 26.71 15.93
CA GLN A 118 1.27 26.76 16.17
C GLN A 118 1.67 27.77 17.24
N LYS A 119 0.91 28.86 17.45
CA LYS A 119 1.26 29.86 18.47
C LYS A 119 1.20 29.30 19.89
N ILE A 120 0.16 28.54 20.22
CA ILE A 120 0.02 27.89 21.52
C ILE A 120 1.06 26.76 21.71
N LEU A 121 1.44 26.07 20.62
CA LEU A 121 2.55 25.11 20.62
C LEU A 121 3.89 25.77 20.93
N ILE A 122 4.15 26.94 20.36
CA ILE A 122 5.36 27.73 20.66
C ILE A 122 5.37 28.15 22.13
N ASP A 123 4.23 28.59 22.67
CA ASP A 123 4.13 28.95 24.09
C ASP A 123 4.37 27.76 25.02
N ALA A 124 3.84 26.59 24.67
CA ALA A 124 4.09 25.35 25.40
C ALA A 124 5.57 24.96 25.33
N ALA A 125 6.19 25.03 24.16
CA ALA A 125 7.60 24.72 23.93
C ALA A 125 8.52 25.64 24.75
N VAL A 126 8.22 26.95 24.77
CA VAL A 126 8.91 27.92 25.63
C VAL A 126 8.77 27.54 27.11
N ALA A 127 7.55 27.23 27.55
CA ALA A 127 7.26 26.94 28.95
C ALA A 127 7.89 25.63 29.46
N THR A 128 8.23 24.70 28.57
CA THR A 128 8.86 23.42 28.92
C THR A 128 10.36 23.36 28.63
N GLY A 129 10.94 24.44 28.11
CA GLY A 129 12.38 24.53 27.84
C GLY A 129 12.84 23.82 26.57
N VAL A 130 11.95 23.64 25.58
CA VAL A 130 12.35 23.17 24.24
C VAL A 130 13.37 24.15 23.65
N LYS A 131 14.50 23.61 23.16
CA LYS A 131 15.65 24.39 22.68
C LYS A 131 15.48 24.83 21.24
N ARG A 132 14.94 23.96 20.38
CA ARG A 132 14.78 24.21 18.93
C ARG A 132 13.34 23.91 18.47
N PHE A 133 12.71 24.89 17.84
CA PHE A 133 11.42 24.74 17.17
C PHE A 133 11.58 24.84 15.65
N ILE A 134 11.09 23.84 14.91
CA ILE A 134 10.98 23.88 13.46
C ILE A 134 9.48 24.02 13.13
N PRO A 135 9.01 25.22 12.71
CA PRO A 135 7.60 25.44 12.41
C PRO A 135 7.21 24.81 11.07
N SER A 136 5.91 24.72 10.80
CA SER A 136 5.36 24.19 9.55
C SER A 136 5.46 25.16 8.37
N GLU A 137 6.59 25.85 8.29
CA GLU A 137 6.90 26.89 7.32
C GLU A 137 7.69 26.33 6.14
N PHE A 138 7.25 25.19 5.62
CA PHE A 138 7.79 24.57 4.41
C PHE A 138 7.17 25.20 3.17
N GLY A 139 7.96 25.45 2.13
CA GLY A 139 7.51 25.98 0.85
C GLY A 139 8.25 27.24 0.41
N GLY A 140 7.48 28.27 0.01
CA GLY A 140 7.97 29.49 -0.61
C GLY A 140 8.81 30.39 0.30
N ASP A 141 9.63 31.22 -0.33
CA ASP A 141 10.53 32.20 0.31
C ASP A 141 9.73 33.37 0.90
N LEU A 142 9.46 33.35 2.21
CA LEU A 142 8.76 34.45 2.89
C LEU A 142 9.67 35.60 3.35
N ASP A 143 10.97 35.50 3.08
CA ASP A 143 11.90 36.64 3.20
C ASP A 143 11.79 37.54 1.96
N ASN A 144 11.34 37.00 0.83
CA ASN A 144 10.94 37.80 -0.33
C ASN A 144 9.67 38.64 -0.01
N PRO A 145 9.74 39.98 -0.14
CA PRO A 145 8.64 40.86 0.27
C PRO A 145 7.38 40.74 -0.61
N ASN A 146 7.48 40.21 -1.82
CA ASN A 146 6.34 39.96 -2.69
C ASN A 146 5.61 38.68 -2.28
N ALA A 147 6.35 37.59 -2.09
CA ALA A 147 5.79 36.32 -1.60
C ALA A 147 5.17 36.49 -0.22
N ARG A 148 5.85 37.19 0.71
CA ARG A 148 5.34 37.47 2.06
C ARG A 148 3.95 38.11 2.11
N LYS A 149 3.57 38.89 1.08
CA LYS A 149 2.27 39.58 1.01
C LYS A 149 1.14 38.71 0.44
N LEU A 150 1.46 37.53 -0.09
CA LEU A 150 0.45 36.67 -0.70
C LEU A 150 -0.54 36.17 0.37
N PRO A 151 -1.86 36.23 0.11
CA PRO A 151 -2.87 35.83 1.09
C PRO A 151 -2.70 34.41 1.65
N VAL A 152 -2.24 33.47 0.81
CA VAL A 152 -2.00 32.06 1.19
C VAL A 152 -0.95 31.90 2.31
N TYR A 153 -0.07 32.89 2.51
CA TYR A 153 0.98 32.85 3.53
C TYR A 153 0.65 33.67 4.78
N GLY A 154 -0.56 34.24 4.91
CA GLY A 154 -0.91 35.08 6.06
C GLY A 154 -0.68 34.41 7.43
N HIS A 155 -1.16 33.17 7.62
CA HIS A 155 -0.95 32.44 8.88
C HIS A 155 0.53 32.10 9.11
N LYS A 156 1.25 31.76 8.05
CA LYS A 156 2.67 31.42 8.03
C LYS A 156 3.54 32.59 8.50
N VAL A 157 3.29 33.75 7.91
CA VAL A 157 3.89 35.04 8.29
C VAL A 157 3.63 35.35 9.77
N ALA A 158 2.39 35.20 10.22
CA ALA A 158 2.03 35.45 11.62
C ALA A 158 2.70 34.51 12.62
N VAL A 159 2.99 33.26 12.23
CA VAL A 159 3.74 32.29 13.05
C VAL A 159 5.22 32.64 13.09
N GLN A 160 5.82 32.99 11.95
CA GLN A 160 7.22 33.43 11.88
C GLN A 160 7.47 34.67 12.73
N GLU A 161 6.61 35.68 12.64
CA GLU A 161 6.71 36.90 13.45
C GLU A 161 6.58 36.58 14.94
N TYR A 162 5.69 35.65 15.30
CA TYR A 162 5.56 35.21 16.68
C TYR A 162 6.83 34.51 17.19
N LEU A 163 7.44 33.64 16.39
CA LEU A 163 8.71 32.98 16.72
C LEU A 163 9.87 33.97 16.85
N VAL A 164 9.94 34.98 15.98
CA VAL A 164 10.94 36.05 16.08
C VAL A 164 10.81 36.78 17.41
N GLU A 165 9.60 37.18 17.79
CA GLU A 165 9.36 37.88 19.06
C GLU A 165 9.62 36.99 20.28
N LYS A 166 9.23 35.71 20.22
CA LYS A 166 9.54 34.75 21.28
C LYS A 166 11.03 34.47 21.39
N GLY A 167 11.76 34.34 20.29
CA GLY A 167 13.21 34.11 20.29
C GLY A 167 14.02 35.29 20.84
N LYS A 168 13.47 36.52 20.81
CA LYS A 168 14.10 37.70 21.44
C LYS A 168 13.90 37.74 22.96
N THR A 169 12.77 37.22 23.42
CA THR A 169 12.30 37.38 24.81
C THR A 169 12.43 36.10 25.64
N THR A 170 12.67 34.98 24.98
CA THR A 170 12.74 33.64 25.56
C THR A 170 13.94 32.91 24.96
N GLY A 171 14.49 31.93 25.67
CA GLY A 171 15.66 31.18 25.19
C GLY A 171 15.39 30.22 24.02
N ILE A 172 14.17 30.16 23.48
CA ILE A 172 13.82 29.27 22.38
C ILE A 172 14.53 29.72 21.10
N THR A 173 15.08 28.76 20.35
CA THR A 173 15.61 29.01 19.01
C THR A 173 14.72 28.36 17.96
N TYR A 174 14.72 28.90 16.75
CA TYR A 174 13.94 28.34 15.65
C TYR A 174 14.74 28.24 14.35
N THR A 175 14.27 27.41 13.43
CA THR A 175 14.75 27.37 12.04
C THR A 175 13.57 27.21 11.11
N VAL A 176 13.43 28.12 10.15
CA VAL A 176 12.46 28.00 9.05
C VAL A 176 13.14 27.28 7.88
N ILE A 177 12.44 26.39 7.18
CA ILE A 177 13.00 25.65 6.04
C ILE A 177 12.22 26.01 4.78
N TYR A 178 12.81 26.83 3.90
CA TYR A 178 12.25 27.11 2.58
C TYR A 178 12.77 26.09 1.58
N ASN A 179 11.84 25.38 0.94
CA ASN A 179 12.13 24.28 0.01
C ASN A 179 11.44 24.44 -1.36
N CYS A 180 10.72 25.56 -1.54
CA CYS A 180 9.90 25.84 -2.72
C CYS A 180 8.87 24.70 -2.97
N ALA A 181 8.74 24.21 -4.20
CA ALA A 181 7.77 23.18 -4.53
C ALA A 181 8.30 21.77 -4.19
N PHE A 182 7.42 20.92 -3.64
CA PHE A 182 7.72 19.51 -3.47
C PHE A 182 7.64 18.80 -4.83
N LEU A 183 8.73 18.26 -5.35
CA LEU A 183 8.79 17.66 -6.69
C LEU A 183 7.88 16.44 -6.80
N ASP A 184 8.12 15.44 -5.96
CA ASP A 184 7.42 14.16 -5.95
C ASP A 184 5.94 14.34 -5.57
N TRP A 185 5.66 15.04 -4.48
CA TRP A 185 4.30 15.36 -4.06
C TRP A 185 3.57 16.24 -5.09
N GLY A 186 4.29 17.18 -5.70
CA GLY A 186 3.74 18.11 -6.68
C GLY A 186 3.37 17.44 -8.01
N LEU A 187 4.12 16.42 -8.44
CA LEU A 187 3.75 15.59 -9.59
C LEU A 187 2.59 14.66 -9.26
N GLU A 188 2.62 14.03 -8.08
CA GLU A 188 1.54 13.15 -7.58
C GLU A 188 0.18 13.86 -7.53
N HIS A 189 0.17 15.11 -7.06
CA HIS A 189 -1.05 15.91 -6.90
C HIS A 189 -1.29 16.86 -8.08
N LYS A 190 -0.54 16.70 -9.18
CA LYS A 190 -0.68 17.50 -10.42
C LYS A 190 -0.54 19.00 -10.18
N PHE A 191 0.15 19.38 -9.11
CA PHE A 191 0.31 20.74 -8.67
C PHE A 191 1.30 21.49 -9.55
N ILE A 192 2.52 20.95 -9.74
CA ILE A 192 3.56 21.62 -10.55
C ILE A 192 3.37 21.42 -12.06
N LEU A 193 2.89 20.22 -12.45
CA LEU A 193 2.54 19.86 -13.82
C LEU A 193 1.73 18.55 -13.80
N ASP A 194 0.63 18.47 -14.57
CA ASP A 194 -0.07 17.19 -14.77
C ASP A 194 0.66 16.34 -15.82
N VAL A 195 1.60 15.50 -15.37
CA VAL A 195 2.30 14.52 -16.22
C VAL A 195 1.50 13.22 -16.40
N SER A 196 0.36 13.14 -15.73
CA SER A 196 -0.46 11.94 -15.63
C SER A 196 -1.73 12.01 -16.48
N GLY A 197 -2.25 13.20 -16.74
CA GLY A 197 -3.32 13.53 -17.69
C GLY A 197 -2.79 13.87 -19.09
N ASP A 198 -3.71 13.96 -20.05
CA ASP A 198 -3.43 14.35 -21.43
C ASP A 198 -3.28 15.87 -21.62
N LYS A 199 -3.71 16.69 -20.65
CA LYS A 199 -3.77 18.15 -20.73
C LYS A 199 -2.95 18.88 -19.66
N PRO A 200 -1.60 18.80 -19.69
CA PRO A 200 -0.76 19.58 -18.80
C PRO A 200 -0.99 21.08 -19.00
N THR A 201 -1.10 21.85 -17.91
CA THR A 201 -1.22 23.32 -17.97
C THR A 201 0.14 23.98 -17.78
N ILE A 202 0.55 24.77 -18.77
CA ILE A 202 1.77 25.57 -18.80
C ILE A 202 1.44 27.03 -18.48
N ILE A 203 2.07 27.55 -17.43
CA ILE A 203 1.87 28.90 -16.90
C ILE A 203 2.95 29.82 -17.47
N ASP A 204 2.54 30.96 -18.02
CA ASP A 204 3.42 32.00 -18.55
C ASP A 204 4.54 31.45 -19.49
N GLY A 205 4.18 30.46 -20.31
CA GLY A 205 5.09 29.83 -21.26
C GLY A 205 6.03 28.77 -20.67
N GLY A 206 6.04 28.55 -19.35
CA GLY A 206 6.62 27.36 -18.71
C GLY A 206 8.15 27.31 -18.63
N ASN A 207 8.83 28.42 -18.93
CA ASN A 207 10.30 28.48 -18.99
C ASN A 207 10.97 29.11 -17.77
N ASN A 208 10.20 29.62 -16.81
CA ASN A 208 10.78 30.20 -15.60
C ASN A 208 11.31 29.07 -14.70
N PRO A 209 12.62 29.06 -14.39
CA PRO A 209 13.20 28.05 -13.53
C PRO A 209 12.80 28.29 -12.07
N PHE A 210 12.45 27.22 -11.37
CA PHE A 210 12.15 27.24 -9.95
C PHE A 210 12.83 26.05 -9.25
N SER A 211 13.14 26.24 -7.98
CA SER A 211 13.72 25.20 -7.13
C SER A 211 12.65 24.20 -6.72
N THR A 212 13.05 22.93 -6.58
CA THR A 212 12.19 21.88 -6.05
C THR A 212 12.94 20.98 -5.07
N THR A 213 12.19 20.30 -4.21
CA THR A 213 12.71 19.28 -3.31
C THR A 213 11.81 18.05 -3.28
N THR A 214 12.34 16.85 -3.15
CA THR A 214 11.53 15.70 -2.72
C THR A 214 11.14 15.80 -1.25
N LEU A 215 10.05 15.15 -0.83
CA LEU A 215 9.67 15.04 0.58
C LEU A 215 10.82 14.47 1.44
N SER A 216 11.58 13.52 0.89
CA SER A 216 12.76 12.92 1.52
C SER A 216 13.85 13.94 1.82
N THR A 217 14.17 14.81 0.85
CA THR A 217 15.17 15.87 1.03
C THR A 217 14.78 16.88 2.11
N VAL A 218 13.50 17.24 2.19
CA VAL A 218 13.03 18.12 3.27
C VAL A 218 13.19 17.45 4.64
N ALA A 219 12.95 16.15 4.74
CA ALA A 219 13.20 15.39 5.96
C ALA A 219 14.69 15.31 6.32
N ASP A 220 15.58 15.17 5.32
CA ASP A 220 17.03 15.24 5.54
C ASP A 220 17.45 16.62 6.06
N ALA A 221 16.86 17.70 5.52
CA ALA A 221 17.10 19.06 6.00
C ALA A 221 16.69 19.24 7.46
N VAL A 222 15.54 18.70 7.88
CA VAL A 222 15.10 18.73 9.29
C VAL A 222 16.14 18.09 10.20
N ILE A 223 16.71 16.94 9.78
CA ILE A 223 17.77 16.26 10.54
C ILE A 223 19.07 17.06 10.52
N GLY A 224 19.44 17.62 9.36
CA GLY A 224 20.62 18.47 9.21
C GLY A 224 20.58 19.68 10.14
N VAL A 225 19.42 20.32 10.30
CA VAL A 225 19.23 21.44 11.25
C VAL A 225 19.61 21.06 12.67
N PHE A 226 19.29 19.84 13.13
CA PHE A 226 19.67 19.37 14.47
C PHE A 226 21.17 19.09 14.62
N GLY A 227 21.89 18.87 13.52
CA GLY A 227 23.35 18.79 13.50
C GLY A 227 24.06 20.16 13.49
N HIS A 228 23.36 21.22 13.09
CA HIS A 228 23.90 22.56 12.85
C HIS A 228 23.13 23.64 13.59
N LEU A 229 22.95 23.46 14.90
CA LEU A 229 22.07 24.31 15.69
C LEU A 229 22.50 25.78 15.68
N GLU A 230 23.78 26.09 15.81
CA GLU A 230 24.22 27.49 15.85
C GLU A 230 24.16 28.15 14.47
N GLU A 231 24.55 27.42 13.41
CA GLU A 231 24.55 27.92 12.04
C GLU A 231 23.15 28.15 11.46
N THR A 232 22.15 27.45 11.99
CA THR A 232 20.74 27.53 11.55
C THR A 232 19.85 28.28 12.55
N LYS A 233 20.45 28.89 13.57
CA LYS A 233 19.75 29.56 14.67
C LYS A 233 19.00 30.81 14.21
N ASN A 234 17.71 30.86 14.50
CA ASN A 234 16.83 32.02 14.34
C ASN A 234 16.85 32.64 12.95
N ARG A 235 16.94 31.78 11.92
CA ARG A 235 16.89 32.18 10.52
C ARG A 235 16.18 31.14 9.67
N ALA A 236 15.89 31.54 8.43
CA ALA A 236 15.52 30.59 7.40
C ALA A 236 16.75 29.89 6.82
N VAL A 237 16.58 28.63 6.42
CA VAL A 237 17.49 27.90 5.55
C VAL A 237 16.81 27.62 4.21
N TYR A 238 17.59 27.63 3.14
CA TYR A 238 17.12 27.45 1.77
C TYR A 238 17.62 26.11 1.23
N ILE A 239 16.72 25.25 0.76
CA ILE A 239 17.11 23.93 0.26
C ILE A 239 16.51 23.68 -1.13
N GLN A 240 17.24 22.96 -1.96
CA GLN A 240 16.75 22.44 -3.23
C GLN A 240 17.47 21.13 -3.54
N ASP A 241 16.81 20.17 -4.18
CA ASP A 241 17.51 19.02 -4.78
C ASP A 241 17.40 19.01 -6.31
N ALA A 242 16.64 19.93 -6.91
CA ALA A 242 16.68 20.20 -8.34
C ALA A 242 16.23 21.64 -8.64
N VAL A 243 16.64 22.15 -9.80
CA VAL A 243 16.10 23.36 -10.42
C VAL A 243 15.51 22.96 -11.76
N ILE A 244 14.23 23.27 -11.98
CA ILE A 244 13.48 22.78 -13.13
C ILE A 244 12.54 23.85 -13.68
N THR A 245 12.07 23.64 -14.90
CA THR A 245 10.99 24.42 -15.55
C THR A 245 9.82 23.49 -15.86
N GLN A 246 8.62 24.02 -16.04
CA GLN A 246 7.48 23.19 -16.47
C GLN A 246 7.74 22.53 -17.83
N ASN A 247 8.44 23.22 -18.75
CA ASN A 247 8.79 22.65 -20.03
C ASN A 247 9.82 21.52 -19.92
N GLN A 248 10.81 21.61 -19.03
CA GLN A 248 11.72 20.48 -18.77
C GLN A 248 10.98 19.26 -18.21
N LEU A 249 10.06 19.45 -17.25
CA LEU A 249 9.21 18.38 -16.73
C LEU A 249 8.35 17.75 -17.85
N LEU A 250 7.79 18.57 -18.73
CA LEU A 250 6.99 18.11 -19.87
C LEU A 250 7.84 17.30 -20.87
N GLU A 251 9.05 17.76 -21.19
CA GLU A 251 9.96 17.03 -22.09
C GLU A 251 10.41 15.69 -21.47
N MET A 252 10.69 15.66 -20.17
CA MET A 252 10.93 14.41 -19.44
C MET A 252 9.71 13.48 -19.50
N ALA A 253 8.50 14.01 -19.35
CA ALA A 253 7.27 13.23 -19.42
C ALA A 253 7.02 12.67 -20.83
N LYS A 254 7.24 13.47 -21.89
CA LYS A 254 7.19 13.03 -23.29
C LYS A 254 8.22 11.95 -23.58
N LYS A 255 9.45 12.09 -23.06
CA LYS A 255 10.50 11.07 -23.19
C LYS A 255 10.12 9.76 -22.49
N ALA A 256 9.43 9.82 -21.36
CA ALA A 256 8.93 8.65 -20.64
C ALA A 256 7.75 7.96 -21.37
N ALA A 257 6.93 8.70 -22.13
CA ALA A 257 5.80 8.18 -22.89
C ALA A 257 5.76 8.76 -24.33
N PRO A 258 6.65 8.30 -25.23
CA PRO A 258 6.84 8.91 -26.56
C PRO A 258 5.63 8.75 -27.49
N ASN A 259 4.77 7.78 -27.24
CA ASN A 259 3.58 7.49 -28.06
C ASN A 259 2.29 8.13 -27.53
N ARG A 260 2.38 8.95 -26.47
CA ARG A 260 1.22 9.60 -25.84
C ARG A 260 0.98 10.99 -26.48
N SER A 261 -0.27 11.35 -26.72
CA SER A 261 -0.65 12.73 -27.08
C SER A 261 -0.62 13.65 -25.85
N TRP A 262 -0.10 14.86 -26.02
CA TRP A 262 0.00 15.87 -24.97
C TRP A 262 -0.66 17.16 -25.46
N ASP A 263 -1.90 17.37 -25.05
CA ASP A 263 -2.72 18.52 -25.40
C ASP A 263 -2.46 19.66 -24.41
N VAL A 264 -1.30 20.32 -24.57
CA VAL A 264 -0.84 21.37 -23.66
C VAL A 264 -1.83 22.54 -23.61
N VAL A 265 -2.26 22.90 -22.41
CA VAL A 265 -3.08 24.09 -22.14
C VAL A 265 -2.18 25.20 -21.64
N HIS A 266 -2.43 26.44 -22.07
CA HIS A 266 -1.69 27.60 -21.61
C HIS A 266 -2.55 28.50 -20.73
N ALA A 267 -1.99 28.96 -19.62
CA ALA A 267 -2.62 29.90 -18.71
C ALA A 267 -1.69 31.08 -18.42
N LYS A 268 -2.28 32.25 -18.18
CA LYS A 268 -1.57 33.42 -17.67
C LYS A 268 -1.70 33.49 -16.17
N LEU A 269 -0.58 33.65 -15.48
CA LEU A 269 -0.57 33.66 -14.02
C LEU A 269 -1.33 34.87 -13.45
N ASP A 270 -1.28 36.01 -14.14
CA ASP A 270 -2.05 37.22 -13.81
C ASP A 270 -3.56 36.98 -13.81
N ASP A 271 -4.07 36.29 -14.84
CA ASP A 271 -5.50 35.98 -14.94
C ASP A 271 -5.92 35.02 -13.81
N LEU A 272 -5.13 33.97 -13.55
CA LEU A 272 -5.38 33.01 -12.47
C LEU A 272 -5.37 33.69 -11.09
N THR A 273 -4.45 34.63 -10.87
CA THR A 273 -4.34 35.36 -9.60
C THR A 273 -5.51 36.34 -9.44
N ALA A 274 -5.90 37.06 -10.49
CA ALA A 274 -7.05 37.96 -10.44
C ALA A 274 -8.37 37.22 -10.17
N GLU A 275 -8.54 36.01 -10.71
CA GLU A 275 -9.67 35.14 -10.38
C GLU A 275 -9.65 34.72 -8.91
N ALA A 276 -8.48 34.35 -8.39
CA ALA A 276 -8.30 34.03 -6.98
C ALA A 276 -8.62 35.22 -6.06
N ASP A 277 -8.19 36.44 -6.41
CA ASP A 277 -8.52 37.67 -5.68
C ASP A 277 -10.03 37.89 -5.62
N ALA A 278 -10.72 37.72 -6.76
CA ALA A 278 -12.17 37.86 -6.85
C ALA A 278 -12.93 36.81 -6.03
N LYS A 279 -12.40 35.58 -5.90
CA LYS A 279 -12.97 34.52 -5.05
C LYS A 279 -12.73 34.81 -3.56
N LEU A 280 -11.51 35.22 -3.18
CA LEU A 280 -11.21 35.62 -1.80
C LEU A 280 -12.09 36.79 -1.34
N ALA A 281 -12.30 37.79 -2.20
CA ALA A 281 -13.17 38.93 -1.89
C ALA A 281 -14.63 38.53 -1.62
N LYS A 282 -15.06 37.35 -2.09
CA LYS A 282 -16.38 36.75 -1.85
C LYS A 282 -16.39 35.78 -0.66
N GLY A 283 -15.28 35.64 0.06
CA GLY A 283 -15.15 34.76 1.22
C GLY A 283 -14.89 33.28 0.87
N ASP A 284 -14.45 32.97 -0.35
CA ASP A 284 -14.04 31.62 -0.73
C ASP A 284 -12.57 31.39 -0.35
N TYR A 285 -12.34 30.70 0.77
CA TYR A 285 -11.01 30.33 1.28
C TYR A 285 -10.62 28.88 0.93
N SER A 286 -11.16 28.33 -0.15
CA SER A 286 -10.81 26.97 -0.58
C SER A 286 -9.37 26.87 -1.08
N MET A 287 -8.81 25.66 -1.06
CA MET A 287 -7.48 25.41 -1.65
C MET A 287 -7.41 25.78 -3.13
N GLN A 288 -8.50 25.61 -3.88
CA GLN A 288 -8.55 25.99 -5.29
C GLN A 288 -8.35 27.50 -5.49
N THR A 289 -8.86 28.32 -4.57
CA THR A 289 -8.63 29.76 -4.56
C THR A 289 -7.17 30.10 -4.21
N PHE A 290 -6.50 29.30 -3.39
CA PHE A 290 -5.13 29.59 -2.97
C PHE A 290 -4.04 29.10 -3.93
N VAL A 291 -4.31 28.09 -4.75
CA VAL A 291 -3.35 27.49 -5.69
C VAL A 291 -2.66 28.52 -6.60
N PRO A 292 -3.36 29.49 -7.23
CA PRO A 292 -2.72 30.51 -8.05
C PRO A 292 -1.65 31.34 -7.34
N TYR A 293 -1.81 31.65 -6.05
CA TYR A 293 -0.77 32.35 -5.29
C TYR A 293 0.46 31.47 -5.05
N LEU A 294 0.29 30.15 -4.92
CA LEU A 294 1.42 29.23 -4.79
C LEU A 294 2.18 29.12 -6.12
N TYR A 295 1.48 29.13 -7.26
CA TYR A 295 2.12 29.26 -8.57
C TYR A 295 2.89 30.56 -8.70
N ARG A 296 2.31 31.68 -8.22
CA ARG A 296 3.00 32.97 -8.14
C ARG A 296 4.28 32.87 -7.32
N ALA A 297 4.20 32.34 -6.10
CA ALA A 297 5.36 32.19 -5.24
C ALA A 297 6.48 31.31 -5.84
N THR A 298 6.10 30.32 -6.63
CA THR A 298 7.02 29.31 -7.19
C THR A 298 7.62 29.74 -8.53
N MET A 299 6.79 30.20 -9.46
CA MET A 299 7.13 30.30 -10.89
C MET A 299 7.30 31.75 -11.39
N ASP A 300 6.89 32.75 -10.59
CA ASP A 300 7.14 34.15 -10.91
C ASP A 300 8.52 34.56 -10.35
N PRO A 301 9.48 34.97 -11.21
CA PRO A 301 10.81 35.34 -10.76
C PRO A 301 10.82 36.47 -9.72
N ALA A 302 9.79 37.34 -9.71
CA ALA A 302 9.69 38.41 -8.72
C ALA A 302 9.39 37.92 -7.30
N TYR A 303 8.96 36.67 -7.14
CA TYR A 303 8.49 36.09 -5.87
C TYR A 303 9.49 35.09 -5.25
N GLY A 304 10.63 34.85 -5.89
CA GLY A 304 11.78 34.22 -5.24
C GLY A 304 11.81 32.70 -5.24
N GLY A 305 10.98 32.01 -6.06
CA GLY A 305 10.92 30.55 -6.12
C GLY A 305 12.16 29.83 -6.67
N ASN A 306 13.19 30.56 -7.13
CA ASN A 306 14.49 30.00 -7.51
C ASN A 306 15.55 30.35 -6.47
N PHE A 307 16.11 29.31 -5.84
CA PHE A 307 17.09 29.39 -4.75
C PHE A 307 18.53 29.20 -5.22
N THR A 308 18.77 29.10 -6.53
CA THR A 308 20.11 28.98 -7.11
C THR A 308 21.04 30.06 -6.55
N GLY A 309 22.18 29.64 -6.01
CA GLY A 309 23.20 30.54 -5.47
C GLY A 309 22.94 31.06 -4.04
N LYS A 310 21.86 30.62 -3.38
CA LYS A 310 21.56 30.99 -1.98
C LYS A 310 21.15 29.81 -1.08
N THR A 311 21.47 28.58 -1.47
CA THR A 311 21.10 27.37 -0.72
C THR A 311 22.03 27.10 0.46
N ASP A 312 21.48 26.46 1.49
CA ASP A 312 22.17 25.88 2.63
C ASP A 312 22.42 24.37 2.44
N ASN A 313 22.38 23.89 1.19
CA ASN A 313 22.49 22.47 0.87
C ASN A 313 23.78 21.84 1.43
N GLU A 314 24.93 22.50 1.24
CA GLU A 314 26.21 22.02 1.75
C GLU A 314 26.22 21.92 3.27
N LEU A 315 25.70 22.96 3.96
CA LEU A 315 25.58 22.98 5.42
C LEU A 315 24.72 21.82 5.93
N LEU A 316 23.64 21.48 5.23
CA LEU A 316 22.69 20.46 5.65
C LEU A 316 22.97 19.07 5.06
N GLY A 317 24.03 18.90 4.28
CA GLY A 317 24.38 17.64 3.62
C GLY A 317 23.42 17.21 2.51
N ILE A 318 22.70 18.17 1.91
CA ILE A 318 21.76 17.91 0.81
C ILE A 318 22.51 17.87 -0.51
N LYS A 319 22.25 16.80 -1.27
CA LYS A 319 22.81 16.61 -2.61
C LYS A 319 21.74 16.89 -3.65
N GLU A 320 22.08 17.70 -4.65
CA GLU A 320 21.23 17.91 -5.82
C GLU A 320 21.22 16.67 -6.72
N MET A 321 20.05 16.34 -7.23
CA MET A 321 19.80 15.30 -8.21
C MET A 321 20.38 15.71 -9.56
N SER A 322 20.98 14.75 -10.24
CA SER A 322 21.27 14.83 -11.66
C SER A 322 19.98 14.85 -12.49
N GLU A 323 20.07 15.34 -13.72
CA GLU A 323 18.94 15.32 -14.66
C GLU A 323 18.36 13.90 -14.86
N ALA A 324 19.22 12.87 -14.80
CA ALA A 324 18.79 11.48 -14.90
C ALA A 324 17.98 11.03 -13.68
N GLU A 325 18.36 11.45 -12.47
CA GLU A 325 17.61 11.18 -11.24
C GLU A 325 16.26 11.90 -11.25
N VAL A 326 16.23 13.18 -11.67
CA VAL A 326 14.98 13.94 -11.86
C VAL A 326 14.08 13.24 -12.89
N PHE A 327 14.65 12.76 -14.00
CA PHE A 327 13.90 12.02 -15.02
C PHE A 327 13.25 10.75 -14.47
N GLU A 328 13.95 9.96 -13.64
CA GLU A 328 13.36 8.76 -13.04
C GLU A 328 12.25 9.10 -12.04
N VAL A 329 12.36 10.21 -11.29
CA VAL A 329 11.26 10.74 -10.49
C VAL A 329 10.06 11.06 -11.38
N VAL A 330 10.23 11.88 -12.43
CA VAL A 330 9.15 12.25 -13.36
C VAL A 330 8.50 11.03 -14.00
N LYS A 331 9.31 10.11 -14.52
CA LYS A 331 8.87 8.87 -15.16
C LYS A 331 8.05 7.99 -14.23
N SER A 332 8.30 8.00 -12.92
CA SER A 332 7.50 7.25 -11.95
C SER A 332 6.06 7.75 -11.83
N PHE A 333 5.79 8.99 -12.24
CA PHE A 333 4.45 9.60 -12.25
C PHE A 333 3.81 9.66 -13.64
N VAL A 334 4.53 9.28 -14.69
CA VAL A 334 3.97 9.16 -16.05
C VAL A 334 3.31 7.79 -16.19
N PRO A 335 1.98 7.73 -16.40
CA PRO A 335 1.26 6.50 -16.63
C PRO A 335 1.83 5.80 -17.86
N ARG A 336 2.11 4.50 -17.77
CA ARG A 336 2.50 3.72 -18.94
C ARG A 336 1.31 3.66 -19.90
N ALA A 337 1.53 3.30 -21.17
CA ALA A 337 0.45 3.24 -22.17
C ALA A 337 -0.78 2.38 -21.77
N TYR A 338 -0.65 1.55 -20.73
CA TYR A 338 -1.70 0.72 -20.14
C TYR A 338 -2.47 1.39 -18.95
N ASP A 339 -2.02 2.54 -18.46
CA ASP A 339 -2.49 3.15 -17.21
C ASP A 339 -3.53 4.28 -17.40
N HIS A 340 -3.91 4.62 -18.64
CA HIS A 340 -4.83 5.74 -18.96
C HIS A 340 -6.26 5.58 -18.38
N PHE A 341 -6.58 4.43 -17.80
CA PHE A 341 -7.91 4.12 -17.24
C PHE A 341 -7.99 4.10 -15.69
N LYS A 342 -6.88 4.34 -14.98
CA LYS A 342 -6.79 4.06 -13.53
C LYS A 342 -6.75 5.27 -12.59
N GLN A 343 -7.05 6.50 -13.02
CA GLN A 343 -7.09 7.64 -12.09
C GLN A 343 -8.33 7.67 -11.19
N SER A 344 -8.37 6.75 -10.23
CA SER A 344 -8.87 6.99 -8.88
C SER A 344 -8.17 6.02 -7.92
N HIS A 345 -7.49 6.58 -6.91
CA HIS A 345 -6.94 5.93 -5.70
C HIS A 345 -5.48 5.39 -5.72
N HIS A 346 -4.57 6.30 -5.30
CA HIS A 346 -3.39 6.16 -4.41
C HIS A 346 -2.24 5.16 -4.72
N SER A 347 -1.08 5.73 -5.11
CA SER A 347 0.22 5.86 -4.38
C SER A 347 0.72 4.74 -3.46
N ARG A 348 2.00 4.32 -3.39
CA ARG A 348 3.31 4.69 -3.98
C ARG A 348 4.33 3.60 -3.59
N VAL A 349 5.37 3.33 -4.39
CA VAL A 349 6.62 2.66 -3.95
C VAL A 349 7.84 3.38 -4.55
N HIS A 350 8.92 3.52 -3.75
CA HIS A 350 10.24 4.01 -4.16
C HIS A 350 11.36 3.04 -3.71
N ALA A 351 12.43 2.99 -4.50
CA ALA A 351 13.72 2.31 -4.33
C ALA A 351 14.68 2.84 -5.43
N LEU A 352 16.01 2.94 -5.37
CA LEU A 352 17.09 2.55 -4.43
C LEU A 352 18.44 3.10 -4.99
N THR A 353 19.36 3.52 -4.11
CA THR A 353 20.85 3.36 -4.05
C THR A 353 21.83 3.61 -5.22
N THR A 354 23.06 4.08 -4.88
CA THR A 354 24.36 3.54 -5.38
C THR A 354 25.55 3.77 -4.41
N LYS A 355 26.65 3.01 -4.61
CA LYS A 355 27.83 2.67 -3.74
C LYS A 355 29.13 3.47 -4.03
N SER A 356 30.10 3.45 -3.10
CA SER A 356 31.57 3.21 -3.35
C SER A 356 32.42 3.02 -2.04
N ASN A 357 33.59 2.37 -2.15
CA ASN A 357 34.48 1.71 -1.13
C ASN A 357 35.90 2.39 -1.07
N PRO A 358 37.01 1.86 -0.47
CA PRO A 358 37.39 1.32 0.88
C PRO A 358 38.66 1.99 1.53
N GLU A 359 39.06 1.66 2.79
CA GLU A 359 40.49 1.37 3.18
C GLU A 359 40.75 0.84 4.64
N SER A 360 41.59 -0.21 4.71
CA SER A 360 42.58 -0.72 5.73
C SER A 360 42.28 -1.24 7.19
N ALA A 361 42.48 -2.57 7.34
CA ALA A 361 43.25 -3.36 8.36
C ALA A 361 42.69 -3.68 9.80
N PRO A 362 43.14 -4.77 10.52
CA PRO A 362 43.93 -5.96 10.15
C PRO A 362 43.33 -7.35 10.54
N LEU A 363 43.97 -8.40 10.01
CA LEU A 363 43.67 -9.84 10.09
C LEU A 363 43.95 -10.48 11.46
N ALA A 364 42.96 -11.11 12.11
CA ALA A 364 43.18 -12.21 13.08
C ALA A 364 41.91 -13.02 13.49
N VAL A 365 40.69 -12.70 13.03
CA VAL A 365 39.44 -13.36 13.51
C VAL A 365 38.63 -14.02 12.39
N LEU A 366 39.25 -14.30 11.23
CA LEU A 366 38.55 -14.63 9.99
C LEU A 366 38.37 -16.13 9.68
N SER A 367 38.52 -17.04 10.64
CA SER A 367 38.40 -18.49 10.34
C SER A 367 37.13 -19.16 10.86
N GLU A 368 36.41 -18.61 11.84
CA GLU A 368 35.16 -19.21 12.35
C GLU A 368 33.89 -18.48 11.89
N THR A 369 33.99 -17.22 11.49
CA THR A 369 32.85 -16.41 11.00
C THR A 369 32.61 -16.56 9.49
N LEU A 370 33.53 -17.19 8.76
CA LEU A 370 33.45 -17.28 7.29
C LEU A 370 32.45 -18.33 6.78
N GLY A 371 31.89 -19.16 7.67
CA GLY A 371 30.76 -20.05 7.37
C GLY A 371 29.40 -19.34 7.31
N SER A 372 29.26 -18.14 7.89
CA SER A 372 27.97 -17.40 7.93
C SER A 372 27.94 -16.13 7.07
N VAL A 373 29.06 -15.70 6.48
CA VAL A 373 29.17 -14.40 5.78
C VAL A 373 29.29 -14.51 4.26
N ILE A 374 29.18 -15.69 3.66
CA ILE A 374 29.02 -15.84 2.20
C ILE A 374 27.91 -16.85 1.87
N MET A 375 26.71 -16.60 2.37
CA MET A 375 25.51 -16.90 1.58
C MET A 375 25.19 -15.61 0.83
N ALA A 376 25.34 -15.60 -0.49
CA ALA A 376 24.81 -14.50 -1.31
C ALA A 376 23.38 -14.20 -0.83
N GLN A 377 23.12 -12.98 -0.32
CA GLN A 377 21.81 -12.60 0.25
C GLN A 377 20.70 -13.12 -0.67
N LEU A 378 20.03 -14.19 -0.24
CA LEU A 378 19.02 -14.84 -1.05
C LEU A 378 17.87 -13.84 -1.24
N LYS A 379 17.57 -13.52 -2.50
CA LYS A 379 16.48 -12.61 -2.83
C LYS A 379 15.16 -13.37 -2.72
N ILE A 380 14.18 -12.75 -2.06
CA ILE A 380 12.83 -13.27 -1.88
C ILE A 380 11.88 -12.47 -2.78
N ALA A 381 11.06 -13.16 -3.57
CA ALA A 381 9.93 -12.57 -4.28
C ALA A 381 8.62 -12.96 -3.61
N VAL A 382 7.81 -11.99 -3.21
CA VAL A 382 6.41 -12.19 -2.83
C VAL A 382 5.57 -11.79 -4.03
N LEU A 383 4.85 -12.74 -4.62
CA LEU A 383 4.09 -12.53 -5.85
C LEU A 383 2.64 -12.17 -5.58
N ASP A 384 2.06 -11.43 -6.52
CA ASP A 384 0.63 -11.23 -6.67
C ASP A 384 -0.05 -10.65 -5.42
N ASP A 385 0.65 -9.83 -4.63
CA ASP A 385 0.15 -9.21 -3.40
C ASP A 385 -0.52 -7.86 -3.71
N TYR A 386 -1.63 -7.91 -4.43
CA TYR A 386 -2.34 -6.71 -4.93
C TYR A 386 -2.69 -5.67 -3.85
N GLN A 387 -2.82 -6.09 -2.59
CA GLN A 387 -3.22 -5.28 -1.46
C GLN A 387 -2.05 -4.94 -0.52
N GLU A 388 -0.82 -5.35 -0.86
CA GLU A 388 0.39 -5.15 -0.06
C GLU A 388 0.31 -5.72 1.38
N LEU A 389 -0.49 -6.76 1.58
CA LEU A 389 -0.75 -7.36 2.88
C LEU A 389 0.47 -8.12 3.43
N SER A 390 1.39 -8.54 2.58
CA SER A 390 2.61 -9.26 2.99
C SER A 390 3.60 -8.37 3.75
N LYS A 391 3.57 -7.04 3.52
CA LYS A 391 4.57 -6.10 4.02
C LYS A 391 4.87 -6.26 5.52
N PRO A 392 3.89 -6.14 6.44
CA PRO A 392 4.15 -6.23 7.88
C PRO A 392 4.72 -7.58 8.33
N HIS A 393 4.42 -8.67 7.62
CA HIS A 393 4.92 -10.01 7.96
C HIS A 393 6.38 -10.19 7.55
N PHE A 394 6.74 -9.71 6.35
CA PHE A 394 8.07 -9.90 5.78
C PHE A 394 9.09 -8.86 6.29
N ASP A 395 8.68 -7.87 7.07
CA ASP A 395 9.57 -6.85 7.65
C ASP A 395 10.60 -7.45 8.61
N GLU A 396 10.31 -8.56 9.29
CA GLU A 396 11.30 -9.29 10.08
C GLU A 396 12.44 -9.81 9.20
N LEU A 397 12.12 -10.41 8.06
CA LEU A 397 13.12 -10.89 7.11
C LEU A 397 13.96 -9.74 6.55
N ARG A 398 13.32 -8.60 6.23
CA ARG A 398 14.05 -7.39 5.79
C ARG A 398 15.04 -6.90 6.85
N ARG A 399 14.63 -6.85 8.12
CA ARG A 399 15.50 -6.48 9.25
C ARG A 399 16.64 -7.47 9.47
N SER A 400 16.42 -8.75 9.15
CA SER A 400 17.45 -9.81 9.19
C SER A 400 18.37 -9.83 7.97
N GLY A 401 18.29 -8.83 7.07
CA GLY A 401 19.21 -8.67 5.94
C GLY A 401 18.78 -9.36 4.65
N TYR A 402 17.56 -9.90 4.56
CA TYR A 402 17.01 -10.42 3.32
C TYR A 402 16.56 -9.31 2.38
N VAL A 403 16.78 -9.51 1.07
CA VAL A 403 16.24 -8.63 0.02
C VAL A 403 14.87 -9.17 -0.39
N VAL A 404 13.80 -8.59 0.16
CA VAL A 404 12.41 -8.94 -0.18
C VAL A 404 11.85 -7.97 -1.22
N THR A 405 11.46 -8.49 -2.38
CA THR A 405 10.71 -7.76 -3.41
C THR A 405 9.26 -8.25 -3.43
N THR A 406 8.31 -7.33 -3.22
CA THR A 406 6.89 -7.63 -3.31
C THR A 406 6.36 -7.12 -4.66
N PHE A 407 5.67 -7.98 -5.40
CA PHE A 407 4.99 -7.65 -6.64
C PHE A 407 3.50 -7.51 -6.37
N THR A 408 2.96 -6.31 -6.66
CA THR A 408 1.53 -5.98 -6.52
C THR A 408 0.77 -6.15 -7.83
N ASP A 409 1.44 -6.66 -8.86
CA ASP A 409 0.92 -7.00 -10.18
C ASP A 409 1.18 -8.46 -10.54
N THR A 410 0.35 -8.99 -11.42
CA THR A 410 0.47 -10.35 -11.96
C THR A 410 0.62 -10.26 -13.47
N LEU A 411 1.63 -10.93 -14.02
CA LEU A 411 1.79 -11.09 -15.47
C LEU A 411 0.85 -12.20 -15.99
N LEU A 412 0.62 -12.24 -17.29
CA LEU A 412 -0.28 -13.21 -17.90
C LEU A 412 0.05 -14.65 -17.45
N PRO A 413 -0.96 -15.47 -17.09
CA PRO A 413 -0.73 -16.82 -16.58
C PRO A 413 0.09 -17.66 -17.54
N TYR A 414 1.24 -18.18 -17.08
CA TYR A 414 2.21 -18.88 -17.93
C TYR A 414 1.61 -20.07 -18.70
N ASN A 415 0.67 -20.77 -18.08
CA ASN A 415 0.04 -21.98 -18.61
C ASN A 415 -1.21 -21.70 -19.46
N HIS A 416 -1.62 -20.44 -19.65
CA HIS A 416 -2.74 -20.13 -20.53
C HIS A 416 -2.32 -20.28 -22.00
N PRO A 417 -3.15 -20.93 -22.86
CA PRO A 417 -2.80 -21.18 -24.27
C PRO A 417 -2.45 -19.90 -25.05
N ASP A 418 -3.17 -18.82 -24.76
CA ASP A 418 -3.01 -17.54 -25.46
C ASP A 418 -1.91 -16.65 -24.85
N THR A 419 -1.17 -17.10 -23.83
CA THR A 419 -0.09 -16.29 -23.26
C THR A 419 1.07 -16.18 -24.24
N PRO A 420 1.40 -14.96 -24.74
CA PRO A 420 2.46 -14.77 -25.72
C PRO A 420 3.83 -15.14 -25.15
N GLN A 421 4.75 -15.57 -26.03
CA GLN A 421 6.11 -15.96 -25.61
C GLN A 421 6.84 -14.80 -24.90
N GLU A 422 6.67 -13.57 -25.37
CA GLU A 422 7.22 -12.37 -24.73
C GLU A 422 6.76 -12.18 -23.27
N ALA A 423 5.51 -12.54 -22.94
CA ALA A 423 4.99 -12.47 -21.59
C ALA A 423 5.57 -13.59 -20.70
N LYS A 424 5.72 -14.80 -21.26
CA LYS A 424 6.43 -15.91 -20.61
C LYS A 424 7.87 -15.54 -20.30
N ASP A 425 8.54 -14.89 -21.26
CA ASP A 425 9.92 -14.43 -21.12
C ASP A 425 10.05 -13.32 -20.08
N ALA A 426 9.10 -12.38 -20.05
CA ALA A 426 9.05 -11.34 -19.05
C ALA A 426 8.87 -11.91 -17.63
N LEU A 427 8.02 -12.93 -17.45
CA LEU A 427 7.84 -13.58 -16.15
C LEU A 427 9.11 -14.34 -15.73
N ALA A 428 9.69 -15.13 -16.62
CA ALA A 428 10.94 -15.82 -16.33
C ALA A 428 12.05 -14.84 -15.94
N LYS A 429 12.23 -13.76 -16.70
CA LYS A 429 13.22 -12.70 -16.40
C LYS A 429 12.94 -11.99 -15.09
N ARG A 430 11.66 -11.75 -14.78
CA ARG A 430 11.24 -11.14 -13.50
C ARG A 430 11.64 -12.02 -12.32
N LEU A 431 11.44 -13.34 -12.44
CA LEU A 431 11.65 -14.29 -11.35
C LEU A 431 13.08 -14.83 -11.28
N GLU A 432 13.85 -14.76 -12.36
CA GLU A 432 15.23 -15.27 -12.48
C GLU A 432 16.15 -14.87 -11.31
N PRO A 433 16.13 -13.63 -10.79
CA PRO A 433 17.07 -13.22 -9.73
C PRO A 433 16.79 -13.82 -8.35
N PHE A 434 15.65 -14.49 -8.16
CA PHE A 434 15.15 -14.87 -6.84
C PHE A 434 15.50 -16.30 -6.45
N GLY A 435 15.99 -16.46 -5.22
CA GLY A 435 16.27 -17.77 -4.63
C GLY A 435 15.08 -18.36 -3.89
N ILE A 436 14.18 -17.50 -3.43
CA ILE A 436 12.96 -17.87 -2.72
C ILE A 436 11.80 -17.15 -3.40
N ILE A 437 10.74 -17.88 -3.71
CA ILE A 437 9.51 -17.31 -4.27
C ILE A 437 8.33 -17.72 -3.38
N CYS A 438 7.54 -16.74 -2.96
CA CYS A 438 6.30 -16.88 -2.22
C CYS A 438 5.15 -16.53 -3.16
N THR A 439 4.42 -17.54 -3.63
CA THR A 439 3.26 -17.38 -4.52
C THR A 439 1.94 -17.46 -3.75
N MET A 440 0.93 -16.78 -4.29
CA MET A 440 -0.41 -16.69 -3.73
C MET A 440 -1.35 -17.62 -4.48
N ARG A 441 -1.76 -18.72 -3.86
CA ARG A 441 -2.67 -19.70 -4.48
C ARG A 441 -2.21 -20.01 -5.91
N GLU A 442 -3.15 -20.19 -6.82
CA GLU A 442 -2.89 -20.44 -8.23
C GLU A 442 -2.74 -19.16 -9.09
N ARG A 443 -2.47 -17.97 -8.49
CA ARG A 443 -2.36 -16.69 -9.23
C ARG A 443 -1.23 -16.71 -10.27
N THR A 444 -0.05 -17.18 -9.86
CA THR A 444 1.08 -17.44 -10.76
C THR A 444 1.34 -18.95 -10.88
N PRO A 445 1.12 -19.57 -12.06
CA PRO A 445 1.42 -20.97 -12.30
C PRO A 445 2.93 -21.21 -12.51
N PHE A 446 3.43 -22.35 -12.03
CA PHE A 446 4.83 -22.80 -12.16
C PHE A 446 4.91 -24.17 -12.88
N PRO A 447 4.63 -24.24 -14.20
CA PRO A 447 4.84 -25.45 -14.97
C PRO A 447 6.34 -25.77 -15.13
N GLU A 448 6.66 -27.00 -15.52
CA GLU A 448 8.05 -27.48 -15.73
C GLU A 448 8.92 -26.48 -16.53
N ASP A 449 8.40 -25.96 -17.63
CA ASP A 449 9.12 -25.02 -18.49
C ASP A 449 9.52 -23.73 -17.75
N LEU A 450 8.62 -23.10 -16.99
CA LEU A 450 8.97 -21.94 -16.18
C LEU A 450 9.96 -22.33 -15.07
N VAL A 451 9.68 -23.43 -14.37
CA VAL A 451 10.55 -23.91 -13.29
C VAL A 451 11.97 -24.06 -13.82
N ASN A 452 12.20 -24.68 -14.99
CA ASN A 452 13.52 -24.87 -15.60
C ASN A 452 14.24 -23.57 -16.00
N ARG A 453 13.52 -22.46 -16.16
CA ARG A 453 14.08 -21.15 -16.51
C ARG A 453 14.52 -20.31 -15.30
N LEU A 454 14.36 -20.81 -14.07
CA LEU A 454 14.70 -20.09 -12.84
C LEU A 454 15.95 -20.68 -12.18
N PRO A 455 17.18 -20.40 -12.67
CA PRO A 455 18.40 -21.06 -12.20
C PRO A 455 18.68 -20.84 -10.70
N ASN A 456 18.25 -19.71 -10.15
CA ASN A 456 18.53 -19.34 -8.76
C ASN A 456 17.52 -19.91 -7.75
N LEU A 457 16.36 -20.40 -8.20
CA LEU A 457 15.28 -20.86 -7.33
C LEU A 457 15.73 -22.06 -6.48
N LYS A 458 15.49 -21.98 -5.17
CA LYS A 458 15.79 -23.03 -4.17
C LYS A 458 14.58 -23.39 -3.30
N LEU A 459 13.69 -22.44 -3.06
CA LEU A 459 12.48 -22.61 -2.25
C LEU A 459 11.29 -21.94 -2.94
N LEU A 460 10.21 -22.70 -3.16
CA LEU A 460 8.94 -22.20 -3.66
C LEU A 460 7.85 -22.43 -2.60
N LEU A 461 7.33 -21.34 -2.05
CA LEU A 461 6.25 -21.37 -1.07
C LEU A 461 4.93 -20.99 -1.73
N THR A 462 3.85 -21.69 -1.40
CA THR A 462 2.48 -21.34 -1.82
C THR A 462 1.59 -21.13 -0.60
N THR A 463 0.54 -20.34 -0.75
CA THR A 463 -0.53 -20.30 0.26
C THR A 463 -1.48 -21.48 0.09
N GLY A 464 -1.93 -22.03 1.22
CA GLY A 464 -2.75 -23.24 1.31
C GLY A 464 -1.98 -24.56 1.17
N PRO A 465 -2.63 -25.69 1.50
CA PRO A 465 -1.95 -26.98 1.61
C PRO A 465 -1.73 -27.69 0.27
N ARG A 466 -2.22 -27.10 -0.84
CA ARG A 466 -2.23 -27.70 -2.18
C ARG A 466 -2.23 -26.59 -3.22
N ASN A 467 -1.52 -26.81 -4.32
CA ASN A 467 -1.54 -25.91 -5.46
C ASN A 467 -1.31 -26.71 -6.76
N ALA A 468 -2.38 -26.88 -7.55
CA ALA A 468 -2.33 -27.67 -8.79
C ALA A 468 -1.60 -26.96 -9.95
N SER A 469 -1.26 -25.69 -9.78
CA SER A 469 -0.56 -24.90 -10.79
C SER A 469 0.97 -25.01 -10.69
N ILE A 470 1.50 -25.73 -9.69
CA ILE A 470 2.93 -25.94 -9.48
C ILE A 470 3.30 -27.37 -9.93
N ASP A 471 4.29 -27.48 -10.83
CA ASP A 471 4.91 -28.76 -11.17
C ASP A 471 5.94 -29.15 -10.10
N VAL A 472 5.46 -29.87 -9.09
CA VAL A 472 6.28 -30.33 -7.95
C VAL A 472 7.38 -31.29 -8.41
N GLN A 473 7.16 -32.06 -9.48
CA GLN A 473 8.15 -33.01 -9.99
C GLN A 473 9.30 -32.26 -10.66
N ALA A 474 9.01 -31.25 -11.48
CA ALA A 474 10.02 -30.37 -12.06
C ALA A 474 10.82 -29.62 -10.98
N CYS A 475 10.14 -29.07 -9.97
CA CYS A 475 10.81 -28.45 -8.82
C CYS A 475 11.78 -29.43 -8.14
N ARG A 476 11.34 -30.66 -7.89
CA ARG A 476 12.17 -31.68 -7.26
C ARG A 476 13.35 -32.11 -8.10
N ALA A 477 13.17 -32.30 -9.41
CA ALA A 477 14.27 -32.64 -10.32
C ALA A 477 15.39 -31.59 -10.27
N ARG A 478 15.05 -30.35 -9.89
CA ARG A 478 15.96 -29.22 -9.67
C ARG A 478 16.35 -28.99 -8.21
N SER A 479 16.01 -29.90 -7.31
CA SER A 479 16.24 -29.77 -5.86
C SER A 479 15.63 -28.49 -5.25
N VAL A 480 14.53 -28.01 -5.83
CA VAL A 480 13.72 -26.91 -5.27
C VAL A 480 12.70 -27.50 -4.30
N THR A 481 12.75 -27.06 -3.04
CA THR A 481 11.75 -27.45 -2.05
C THR A 481 10.44 -26.70 -2.28
N VAL A 482 9.31 -27.42 -2.22
CA VAL A 482 7.96 -26.83 -2.32
C VAL A 482 7.20 -27.06 -1.02
N ALA A 483 6.68 -25.98 -0.43
CA ALA A 483 5.88 -26.06 0.78
C ALA A 483 4.69 -25.09 0.74
N GLY A 484 3.60 -25.49 1.39
CA GLY A 484 2.39 -24.70 1.54
C GLY A 484 2.29 -24.04 2.92
N THR A 485 1.16 -23.40 3.14
CA THR A 485 0.68 -23.03 4.49
C THR A 485 -0.45 -24.00 4.87
N ALA A 486 -0.75 -24.11 6.16
CA ALA A 486 -1.98 -24.74 6.61
C ALA A 486 -3.21 -24.03 5.99
N GLY A 487 -4.34 -24.75 5.93
CA GLY A 487 -5.61 -24.14 5.54
C GLY A 487 -5.98 -22.99 6.49
N GLY A 488 -6.73 -22.00 6.00
CA GLY A 488 -7.14 -20.80 6.75
C GLY A 488 -7.77 -21.10 8.12
N GLY A 489 -7.59 -20.14 9.04
CA GLY A 489 -7.82 -20.23 10.49
C GLY A 489 -9.11 -20.94 10.93
N GLY A 490 -8.97 -21.79 11.93
CA GLY A 490 -9.99 -22.72 12.44
C GLY A 490 -11.12 -22.07 13.24
N SER A 491 -11.81 -21.10 12.66
CA SER A 491 -13.10 -20.63 13.19
C SER A 491 -14.20 -21.63 12.85
N PRO A 492 -15.04 -22.05 13.83
CA PRO A 492 -16.13 -22.97 13.56
C PRO A 492 -17.16 -22.32 12.63
N GLY A 493 -17.36 -22.87 11.44
CA GLY A 493 -18.34 -22.37 10.48
C GLY A 493 -18.00 -22.66 9.02
N PRO A 494 -18.79 -22.13 8.08
CA PRO A 494 -18.47 -22.15 6.66
C PRO A 494 -17.19 -21.36 6.37
N ASP A 495 -16.32 -21.89 5.51
CA ASP A 495 -15.13 -21.16 5.04
C ASP A 495 -15.50 -19.92 4.21
N GLY A 496 -14.55 -19.00 4.05
CA GLY A 496 -14.74 -17.77 3.30
C GLY A 496 -15.25 -17.96 1.87
N THR A 497 -14.87 -19.03 1.18
CA THR A 497 -15.34 -19.27 -0.20
C THR A 497 -16.81 -19.65 -0.21
N THR A 498 -17.25 -20.41 0.78
CA THR A 498 -18.68 -20.68 1.01
C THR A 498 -19.43 -19.38 1.30
N GLN A 499 -18.92 -18.55 2.21
CA GLN A 499 -19.56 -17.28 2.57
C GLN A 499 -19.67 -16.34 1.36
N HIS A 500 -18.59 -16.20 0.60
CA HIS A 500 -18.53 -15.37 -0.60
C HIS A 500 -19.48 -15.86 -1.70
N CYS A 501 -19.57 -17.17 -1.93
CA CYS A 501 -20.54 -17.75 -2.86
C CYS A 501 -21.99 -17.39 -2.47
N VAL A 502 -22.35 -17.55 -1.19
CA VAL A 502 -23.67 -17.17 -0.69
C VAL A 502 -23.89 -15.66 -0.82
N ALA A 503 -22.88 -14.84 -0.56
CA ALA A 503 -22.93 -13.39 -0.73
C ALA A 503 -23.19 -13.00 -2.20
N LEU A 504 -22.55 -13.67 -3.17
CA LEU A 504 -22.78 -13.45 -4.60
C LEU A 504 -24.19 -13.87 -5.03
N ILE A 505 -24.68 -15.03 -4.55
CA ILE A 505 -26.05 -15.48 -4.80
C ILE A 505 -27.05 -14.44 -4.30
N LEU A 506 -26.87 -13.95 -3.07
CA LEU A 506 -27.77 -12.94 -2.48
C LEU A 506 -27.63 -11.58 -3.15
N GLY A 507 -26.40 -11.13 -3.42
CA GLY A 507 -26.12 -9.86 -4.08
C GLY A 507 -26.77 -9.79 -5.46
N LEU A 508 -26.68 -10.87 -6.24
CA LEU A 508 -27.31 -10.98 -7.54
C LEU A 508 -28.83 -11.15 -7.43
N ALA A 509 -29.33 -12.05 -6.57
CA ALA A 509 -30.76 -12.29 -6.42
C ALA A 509 -31.52 -11.06 -5.88
N ARG A 510 -30.86 -10.24 -5.05
CA ARG A 510 -31.46 -9.06 -4.42
C ARG A 510 -31.06 -7.74 -5.07
N ASN A 511 -30.38 -7.78 -6.22
CA ASN A 511 -29.92 -6.61 -6.97
C ASN A 511 -29.04 -5.65 -6.13
N ILE A 512 -28.33 -6.11 -5.11
CA ILE A 512 -27.72 -5.22 -4.09
C ILE A 512 -26.75 -4.21 -4.72
N ALA A 513 -25.78 -4.68 -5.51
CA ALA A 513 -24.78 -3.81 -6.13
C ALA A 513 -25.40 -2.88 -7.18
N HIS A 514 -26.39 -3.37 -7.93
CA HIS A 514 -27.12 -2.59 -8.92
C HIS A 514 -27.93 -1.46 -8.25
N ASP A 515 -28.71 -1.80 -7.22
CA ASP A 515 -29.59 -0.85 -6.53
C ASP A 515 -28.78 0.19 -5.74
N ASP A 516 -27.63 -0.19 -5.17
CA ASP A 516 -26.66 0.76 -4.59
C ASP A 516 -26.15 1.77 -5.63
N ALA A 517 -25.75 1.30 -6.81
CA ALA A 517 -25.30 2.17 -7.90
C ALA A 517 -26.41 3.12 -8.38
N VAL A 518 -27.65 2.62 -8.51
CA VAL A 518 -28.83 3.40 -8.88
C VAL A 518 -29.07 4.54 -7.89
N VAL A 519 -29.06 4.26 -6.58
CA VAL A 519 -29.30 5.28 -5.55
C VAL A 519 -28.22 6.35 -5.58
N LYS A 520 -26.94 5.96 -5.71
CA LYS A 520 -25.81 6.91 -5.84
C LYS A 520 -25.88 7.78 -7.10
N ALA A 521 -26.52 7.28 -8.16
CA ALA A 521 -26.81 8.03 -9.37
C ALA A 521 -28.10 8.90 -9.28
N GLY A 522 -28.78 8.92 -8.13
CA GLY A 522 -30.00 9.69 -7.92
C GLY A 522 -31.31 8.99 -8.31
N GLY A 523 -31.25 7.70 -8.66
CA GLY A 523 -32.43 6.88 -8.95
C GLY A 523 -33.14 6.35 -7.70
N TRP A 524 -34.37 5.86 -7.86
CA TRP A 524 -35.17 5.27 -6.77
C TRP A 524 -36.07 4.13 -7.30
N GLN A 525 -36.00 2.94 -6.67
CA GLN A 525 -36.79 1.73 -7.00
C GLN A 525 -36.89 1.38 -8.50
N THR A 526 -35.97 0.53 -9.00
CA THR A 526 -35.87 0.21 -10.43
C THR A 526 -36.45 -1.14 -10.83
N ALA A 527 -35.94 -2.25 -10.28
CA ALA A 527 -36.28 -3.60 -10.71
C ALA A 527 -36.64 -4.52 -9.55
N CYS A 528 -37.54 -5.48 -9.80
CA CYS A 528 -37.88 -6.48 -8.79
C CYS A 528 -36.69 -7.40 -8.51
N ALA A 529 -36.43 -7.69 -7.25
CA ALA A 529 -35.54 -8.76 -6.82
C ALA A 529 -36.13 -10.15 -7.06
N THR A 530 -35.27 -11.17 -7.05
CA THR A 530 -35.63 -12.59 -7.07
C THR A 530 -35.67 -13.13 -5.63
N GLY A 531 -36.86 -13.50 -5.15
CA GLY A 531 -36.99 -14.26 -3.90
C GLY A 531 -36.50 -15.69 -4.06
N LEU A 532 -35.81 -16.23 -3.06
CA LEU A 532 -35.20 -17.57 -3.12
C LEU A 532 -36.07 -18.70 -2.53
N SER A 533 -36.98 -18.39 -1.59
CA SER A 533 -37.80 -19.41 -0.92
C SER A 533 -38.61 -20.26 -1.90
N GLY A 534 -38.56 -21.58 -1.73
CA GLY A 534 -39.24 -22.57 -2.56
C GLY A 534 -38.63 -22.80 -3.95
N LYS A 535 -37.59 -22.03 -4.34
CA LYS A 535 -36.89 -22.20 -5.62
C LYS A 535 -35.87 -23.34 -5.58
N VAL A 536 -35.37 -23.73 -6.75
CA VAL A 536 -34.40 -24.81 -6.91
C VAL A 536 -32.98 -24.27 -6.99
N PHE A 537 -32.11 -24.72 -6.08
CA PHE A 537 -30.67 -24.53 -6.15
C PHE A 537 -30.01 -25.77 -6.76
N GLY A 538 -29.40 -25.60 -7.92
CA GLY A 538 -28.63 -26.61 -8.64
C GLY A 538 -27.13 -26.48 -8.36
N THR A 539 -26.54 -27.48 -7.71
CA THR A 539 -25.10 -27.52 -7.46
C THR A 539 -24.37 -28.44 -8.43
N VAL A 540 -23.48 -27.88 -9.25
CA VAL A 540 -22.57 -28.62 -10.11
C VAL A 540 -21.34 -28.99 -9.28
N GLY A 541 -21.34 -30.20 -8.72
CA GLY A 541 -20.39 -30.66 -7.71
C GLY A 541 -21.00 -30.66 -6.31
N LEU A 542 -20.91 -31.79 -5.62
CA LEU A 542 -21.37 -31.97 -4.23
C LEU A 542 -20.21 -32.35 -3.30
N GLY A 543 -19.09 -31.64 -3.47
CA GLY A 543 -17.92 -31.75 -2.59
C GLY A 543 -18.11 -30.99 -1.27
N ARG A 544 -16.99 -30.66 -0.60
CA ARG A 544 -17.01 -29.91 0.68
C ARG A 544 -17.74 -28.56 0.54
N LEU A 545 -17.36 -27.74 -0.45
CA LEU A 545 -17.95 -26.42 -0.68
C LEU A 545 -19.40 -26.52 -1.18
N GLY A 546 -19.66 -27.38 -2.19
CA GLY A 546 -21.00 -27.56 -2.74
C GLY A 546 -22.02 -28.02 -1.70
N ALA A 547 -21.67 -28.99 -0.84
CA ALA A 547 -22.53 -29.42 0.25
C ALA A 547 -22.75 -28.33 1.31
N SER A 548 -21.72 -27.52 1.60
CA SER A 548 -21.83 -26.40 2.55
C SER A 548 -22.79 -25.31 2.04
N VAL A 549 -22.66 -24.90 0.78
CA VAL A 549 -23.59 -23.93 0.15
C VAL A 549 -24.99 -24.52 0.05
N ALA A 550 -25.14 -25.77 -0.41
CA ALA A 550 -26.42 -26.45 -0.52
C ALA A 550 -27.16 -26.53 0.83
N ARG A 551 -26.43 -26.82 1.91
CA ARG A 551 -26.96 -26.78 3.28
C ARG A 551 -27.52 -25.41 3.62
N ILE A 552 -26.77 -24.34 3.36
CA ILE A 552 -27.21 -22.96 3.67
C ILE A 552 -28.46 -22.62 2.84
N MET A 553 -28.44 -22.91 1.54
CA MET A 553 -29.58 -22.67 0.64
C MET A 553 -30.83 -23.42 1.10
N ARG A 554 -30.67 -24.66 1.57
CA ARG A 554 -31.77 -25.44 2.11
C ARG A 554 -32.28 -24.90 3.45
N VAL A 555 -31.41 -24.81 4.44
CA VAL A 555 -31.80 -24.54 5.84
C VAL A 555 -32.20 -23.08 6.06
N ALA A 556 -31.45 -22.14 5.49
CA ALA A 556 -31.68 -20.71 5.74
C ALA A 556 -32.67 -20.08 4.75
N PHE A 557 -32.73 -20.59 3.52
CA PHE A 557 -33.53 -19.99 2.44
C PHE A 557 -34.66 -20.88 1.93
N ASN A 558 -34.86 -22.07 2.51
CA ASN A 558 -35.90 -23.02 2.11
C ASN A 558 -35.89 -23.34 0.59
N MET A 559 -34.70 -23.46 0.01
CA MET A 559 -34.55 -23.88 -1.38
C MET A 559 -34.57 -25.41 -1.50
N LYS A 560 -35.09 -25.90 -2.62
CA LYS A 560 -34.95 -27.32 -3.02
C LYS A 560 -33.57 -27.53 -3.63
N ILE A 561 -32.88 -28.61 -3.26
CA ILE A 561 -31.51 -28.85 -3.73
C ILE A 561 -31.51 -29.96 -4.77
N VAL A 562 -30.95 -29.67 -5.94
CA VAL A 562 -30.58 -30.67 -6.93
C VAL A 562 -29.07 -30.64 -7.14
N ALA A 563 -28.44 -31.79 -7.26
CA ALA A 563 -27.00 -31.91 -7.34
C ALA A 563 -26.61 -32.81 -8.51
N TRP A 564 -25.55 -32.44 -9.22
CA TRP A 564 -24.95 -33.30 -10.25
C TRP A 564 -23.44 -33.19 -10.21
N SER A 565 -22.78 -34.32 -10.42
CA SER A 565 -21.40 -34.41 -10.90
C SER A 565 -21.27 -35.74 -11.66
N PRO A 566 -20.21 -35.96 -12.48
CA PRO A 566 -20.14 -37.12 -13.37
C PRO A 566 -20.38 -38.49 -12.70
N ASN A 567 -20.01 -38.64 -11.42
CA ASN A 567 -20.10 -39.90 -10.68
C ASN A 567 -20.99 -39.79 -9.41
N LEU A 568 -21.85 -38.78 -9.30
CA LEU A 568 -22.69 -38.61 -8.12
C LEU A 568 -23.84 -39.62 -8.12
N THR A 569 -23.93 -40.43 -7.06
CA THR A 569 -25.09 -41.29 -6.80
C THR A 569 -25.98 -40.64 -5.73
N GLN A 570 -27.24 -41.09 -5.63
CA GLN A 570 -28.15 -40.61 -4.59
C GLN A 570 -27.65 -40.98 -3.19
N GLU A 571 -27.06 -42.16 -3.00
CA GLU A 571 -26.51 -42.59 -1.71
C GLU A 571 -25.36 -41.68 -1.26
N ALA A 572 -24.51 -41.25 -2.20
CA ALA A 572 -23.44 -40.30 -1.92
C ALA A 572 -24.02 -38.92 -1.55
N ALA A 573 -25.09 -38.47 -2.21
CA ALA A 573 -25.78 -37.23 -1.87
C ALA A 573 -26.44 -37.28 -0.49
N ASP A 574 -27.09 -38.40 -0.16
CA ASP A 574 -27.70 -38.66 1.15
C ASP A 574 -26.65 -38.61 2.27
N ALA A 575 -25.49 -39.24 2.06
CA ALA A 575 -24.38 -39.18 2.99
C ALA A 575 -23.85 -37.74 3.19
N LYS A 576 -23.84 -36.92 2.14
CA LYS A 576 -23.48 -35.48 2.25
C LYS A 576 -24.54 -34.67 2.99
N ALA A 577 -25.82 -34.93 2.79
CA ALA A 577 -26.90 -34.27 3.52
C ALA A 577 -26.78 -34.56 5.01
N ALA A 578 -26.67 -35.84 5.39
CA ALA A 578 -26.50 -36.26 6.77
C ALA A 578 -25.26 -35.63 7.43
N ALA A 579 -24.12 -35.64 6.72
CA ALA A 579 -22.88 -35.04 7.22
C ALA A 579 -22.95 -33.50 7.33
N ALA A 580 -23.75 -32.85 6.49
CA ALA A 580 -23.97 -31.41 6.55
C ALA A 580 -24.95 -31.01 7.66
N GLY A 581 -25.75 -31.94 8.20
CA GLY A 581 -26.67 -31.71 9.31
C GLY A 581 -28.17 -31.74 8.99
N PRO A 582 -28.65 -31.38 7.78
CA PRO A 582 -30.05 -31.59 7.41
C PRO A 582 -30.44 -33.08 7.42
N PRO A 583 -31.73 -33.41 7.65
CA PRO A 583 -32.20 -34.78 7.45
C PRO A 583 -32.04 -35.19 5.99
N VAL A 584 -31.89 -36.49 5.73
CA VAL A 584 -31.71 -37.03 4.37
C VAL A 584 -32.96 -36.80 3.51
N GLU A 585 -34.13 -36.84 4.13
CA GLU A 585 -35.44 -36.64 3.51
C GLU A 585 -36.19 -35.54 4.26
N ASP A 586 -37.05 -34.81 3.54
CA ASP A 586 -38.03 -33.91 4.12
C ASP A 586 -39.08 -34.71 4.90
N ALA A 587 -39.41 -34.27 6.11
CA ALA A 587 -40.36 -34.96 6.95
C ALA A 587 -41.82 -34.84 6.46
N GLU A 588 -42.14 -33.82 5.66
CA GLU A 588 -43.50 -33.55 5.19
C GLU A 588 -43.84 -34.33 3.92
N ASP A 589 -42.95 -34.36 2.92
CA ASP A 589 -43.22 -34.97 1.60
C ASP A 589 -42.34 -36.18 1.27
N GLY A 590 -41.34 -36.50 2.09
CA GLY A 590 -40.43 -37.62 1.89
C GLY A 590 -39.40 -37.41 0.77
N GLU A 591 -39.32 -36.21 0.19
CA GLU A 591 -38.35 -35.92 -0.87
C GLU A 591 -36.92 -35.85 -0.34
N LYS A 592 -35.96 -36.26 -1.16
CA LYS A 592 -34.54 -36.20 -0.81
C LYS A 592 -34.11 -34.74 -0.62
N THR A 593 -33.50 -34.43 0.54
CA THR A 593 -33.02 -33.09 0.85
C THR A 593 -31.96 -32.63 -0.14
N PHE A 594 -30.98 -33.50 -0.45
CA PHE A 594 -30.02 -33.31 -1.55
C PHE A 594 -30.32 -34.35 -2.62
N ARG A 595 -31.05 -33.97 -3.66
CA ARG A 595 -31.45 -34.89 -4.73
C ARG A 595 -30.38 -34.96 -5.82
N ALA A 596 -29.80 -36.12 -6.05
CA ALA A 596 -28.90 -36.36 -7.17
C ALA A 596 -29.72 -36.49 -8.46
N VAL A 597 -29.36 -35.72 -9.48
CA VAL A 597 -30.09 -35.67 -10.76
C VAL A 597 -29.13 -35.80 -11.94
N GLY A 598 -29.68 -36.03 -13.14
CA GLY A 598 -28.91 -35.96 -14.37
C GLY A 598 -28.49 -34.53 -14.73
N ARG A 599 -27.44 -34.40 -15.56
CA ARG A 599 -26.91 -33.11 -16.02
C ARG A 599 -28.00 -32.23 -16.65
N GLU A 600 -28.77 -32.79 -17.57
CA GLU A 600 -29.83 -32.06 -18.28
C GLU A 600 -30.92 -31.55 -17.33
N GLU A 601 -31.32 -32.38 -16.37
CA GLU A 601 -32.32 -32.02 -15.37
C GLU A 601 -31.84 -30.91 -14.45
N LEU A 602 -30.57 -30.92 -14.04
CA LEU A 602 -30.00 -29.84 -13.21
C LEU A 602 -30.15 -28.48 -13.90
N PHE A 603 -29.68 -28.36 -15.13
CA PHE A 603 -29.72 -27.08 -15.85
C PHE A 603 -31.15 -26.65 -16.21
N ALA A 604 -32.03 -27.60 -16.54
CA ALA A 604 -33.43 -27.29 -16.89
C ALA A 604 -34.30 -26.89 -15.68
N SER A 605 -34.04 -27.47 -14.50
CA SER A 605 -34.90 -27.31 -13.32
C SER A 605 -34.43 -26.23 -12.34
N ALA A 606 -33.14 -25.91 -12.31
CA ALA A 606 -32.56 -24.95 -11.36
C ALA A 606 -33.00 -23.50 -11.63
N ASP A 607 -33.26 -22.76 -10.54
CA ASP A 607 -33.41 -21.30 -10.56
C ASP A 607 -32.09 -20.60 -10.24
N VAL A 608 -31.20 -21.27 -9.52
CA VAL A 608 -29.81 -20.84 -9.29
C VAL A 608 -28.90 -22.03 -9.59
N VAL A 609 -27.96 -21.89 -10.52
CA VAL A 609 -26.92 -22.88 -10.79
C VAL A 609 -25.61 -22.37 -10.21
N SER A 610 -24.95 -23.16 -9.36
CA SER A 610 -23.65 -22.82 -8.76
C SER A 610 -22.60 -23.90 -9.01
N VAL A 611 -21.40 -23.48 -9.40
CA VAL A 611 -20.29 -24.38 -9.76
C VAL A 611 -19.36 -24.61 -8.55
N HIS A 612 -19.13 -25.89 -8.24
CA HIS A 612 -18.33 -26.37 -7.11
C HIS A 612 -17.44 -27.57 -7.50
N LEU A 613 -16.72 -27.44 -8.62
CA LEU A 613 -15.81 -28.47 -9.16
C LEU A 613 -14.36 -28.01 -9.10
N VAL A 614 -13.46 -28.99 -9.00
CA VAL A 614 -12.02 -28.77 -9.19
C VAL A 614 -11.74 -28.67 -10.70
N LEU A 615 -10.90 -27.73 -11.10
CA LEU A 615 -10.42 -27.64 -12.49
C LEU A 615 -9.42 -28.77 -12.78
N SER A 616 -9.65 -29.46 -13.88
CA SER A 616 -8.85 -30.57 -14.41
C SER A 616 -9.11 -30.67 -15.91
N ASP A 617 -8.37 -31.52 -16.62
CA ASP A 617 -8.62 -31.79 -18.04
C ASP A 617 -10.05 -32.29 -18.30
N ARG A 618 -10.66 -32.99 -17.35
CA ARG A 618 -12.03 -33.52 -17.46
C ARG A 618 -13.11 -32.47 -17.20
N SER A 619 -12.78 -31.40 -16.47
CA SER A 619 -13.75 -30.36 -16.09
C SER A 619 -13.56 -29.04 -16.83
N ARG A 620 -12.47 -28.90 -17.60
CA ARG A 620 -12.25 -27.74 -18.47
C ARG A 620 -13.30 -27.71 -19.59
N GLY A 621 -13.94 -26.56 -19.77
CA GLY A 621 -15.03 -26.37 -20.74
C GLY A 621 -16.21 -27.31 -20.51
N LEU A 622 -16.38 -27.84 -19.29
CA LEU A 622 -17.42 -28.80 -18.97
C LEU A 622 -18.80 -28.19 -19.19
N ILE A 623 -19.01 -26.93 -18.81
CA ILE A 623 -20.28 -26.21 -19.00
C ILE A 623 -20.16 -25.36 -20.27
N ASN A 624 -21.07 -25.57 -21.22
CA ASN A 624 -21.04 -24.95 -22.54
C ASN A 624 -22.41 -24.37 -22.96
N ALA A 625 -22.53 -23.90 -24.20
CA ALA A 625 -23.75 -23.32 -24.76
C ALA A 625 -25.01 -24.20 -24.59
N ASP A 626 -24.90 -25.53 -24.71
CA ASP A 626 -26.04 -26.43 -24.60
C ASP A 626 -26.58 -26.49 -23.18
N ASP A 627 -25.71 -26.51 -22.17
CA ASP A 627 -26.12 -26.47 -20.76
C ASP A 627 -26.77 -25.14 -20.42
N LEU A 628 -26.11 -24.05 -20.82
CA LEU A 628 -26.56 -22.68 -20.55
C LEU A 628 -27.88 -22.38 -21.26
N GLY A 629 -28.09 -22.91 -22.46
CA GLY A 629 -29.33 -22.80 -23.22
C GLY A 629 -30.51 -23.58 -22.61
N ARG A 630 -30.24 -24.58 -21.75
CA ARG A 630 -31.29 -25.32 -21.01
C ARG A 630 -31.76 -24.57 -19.77
N MET A 631 -31.00 -23.60 -19.29
CA MET A 631 -31.37 -22.82 -18.11
C MET A 631 -32.65 -22.03 -18.34
N LYS A 632 -33.42 -21.82 -17.27
CA LYS A 632 -34.58 -20.93 -17.32
C LYS A 632 -34.11 -19.51 -17.63
N LYS A 633 -34.91 -18.76 -18.39
CA LYS A 633 -34.68 -17.31 -18.58
C LYS A 633 -34.62 -16.53 -17.26
N SER A 634 -35.29 -17.02 -16.22
CA SER A 634 -35.27 -16.43 -14.88
C SER A 634 -34.09 -16.87 -14.01
N ALA A 635 -33.25 -17.80 -14.48
CA ALA A 635 -32.22 -18.42 -13.67
C ALA A 635 -31.01 -17.50 -13.44
N LEU A 636 -30.31 -17.75 -12.34
CA LEU A 636 -29.06 -17.12 -11.97
C LEU A 636 -27.92 -18.15 -12.10
N PHE A 637 -26.78 -17.74 -12.64
CA PHE A 637 -25.58 -18.58 -12.73
C PHE A 637 -24.47 -18.02 -11.83
N VAL A 638 -23.83 -18.86 -11.03
CA VAL A 638 -22.78 -18.45 -10.09
C VAL A 638 -21.55 -19.34 -10.23
N ASN A 639 -20.36 -18.74 -10.31
CA ASN A 639 -19.10 -19.48 -10.31
C ASN A 639 -18.07 -18.84 -9.37
N THR A 640 -17.75 -19.55 -8.29
CA THR A 640 -16.63 -19.26 -7.37
C THR A 640 -15.58 -20.38 -7.36
N SER A 641 -15.63 -21.27 -8.35
CA SER A 641 -14.69 -22.38 -8.50
C SER A 641 -13.50 -21.96 -9.35
N ARG A 642 -13.56 -22.15 -10.67
CA ARG A 642 -12.53 -21.73 -11.63
C ARG A 642 -13.21 -21.31 -12.93
N GLY A 643 -12.74 -20.24 -13.56
CA GLY A 643 -13.27 -19.73 -14.82
C GLY A 643 -13.31 -20.78 -15.94
N PRO A 644 -12.19 -21.48 -16.22
CA PRO A 644 -12.12 -22.40 -17.36
C PRO A 644 -12.98 -23.66 -17.26
N ILE A 645 -13.73 -23.87 -16.16
CA ILE A 645 -14.73 -24.95 -16.06
C ILE A 645 -15.93 -24.66 -16.99
N VAL A 646 -16.19 -23.37 -17.24
CA VAL A 646 -17.21 -22.89 -18.17
C VAL A 646 -16.51 -22.40 -19.42
N VAL A 647 -17.11 -22.65 -20.59
CA VAL A 647 -16.67 -22.00 -21.83
C VAL A 647 -17.03 -20.50 -21.73
N ASP A 648 -16.02 -19.65 -21.53
CA ASP A 648 -16.21 -18.23 -21.19
C ASP A 648 -17.06 -17.49 -22.24
N GLU A 649 -16.76 -17.71 -23.52
CA GLU A 649 -17.51 -17.12 -24.63
C GLU A 649 -18.97 -17.57 -24.68
N ASP A 650 -19.28 -18.82 -24.35
CA ASP A 650 -20.66 -19.30 -24.34
C ASP A 650 -21.47 -18.61 -23.22
N LEU A 651 -20.88 -18.50 -22.03
CA LEU A 651 -21.50 -17.82 -20.90
C LEU A 651 -21.68 -16.33 -21.17
N LEU A 652 -20.66 -15.66 -21.71
CA LEU A 652 -20.71 -14.26 -22.09
C LEU A 652 -21.80 -14.00 -23.14
N ASN A 653 -21.90 -14.87 -24.15
CA ASN A 653 -22.91 -14.77 -25.21
C ASN A 653 -24.33 -14.99 -24.69
N VAL A 654 -24.54 -15.97 -23.80
CA VAL A 654 -25.85 -16.20 -23.17
C VAL A 654 -26.25 -15.01 -22.30
N ALA A 655 -25.32 -14.45 -21.53
CA ALA A 655 -25.56 -13.25 -20.72
C ALA A 655 -25.89 -12.02 -21.57
N LYS A 656 -25.13 -11.76 -22.65
CA LYS A 656 -25.37 -10.67 -23.60
C LYS A 656 -26.72 -10.78 -24.32
N LYS A 657 -27.23 -11.99 -24.51
CA LYS A 657 -28.54 -12.22 -25.15
C LYS A 657 -29.71 -12.21 -24.16
N GLY A 658 -29.45 -12.09 -22.85
CA GLY A 658 -30.48 -12.23 -21.83
C GLY A 658 -31.08 -13.64 -21.77
N GLY A 659 -30.32 -14.67 -22.16
CA GLY A 659 -30.77 -16.06 -22.12
C GLY A 659 -31.02 -16.56 -20.69
N ILE A 660 -30.36 -15.93 -19.72
CA ILE A 660 -30.56 -16.10 -18.28
C ILE A 660 -30.67 -14.73 -17.62
N ARG A 661 -31.22 -14.69 -16.40
CA ARG A 661 -31.50 -13.43 -15.71
C ARG A 661 -30.25 -12.75 -15.19
N GLY A 662 -29.28 -13.53 -14.71
CA GLY A 662 -28.07 -12.96 -14.17
C GLY A 662 -26.91 -13.94 -14.01
N VAL A 663 -25.70 -13.37 -13.93
CA VAL A 663 -24.44 -14.09 -13.75
C VAL A 663 -23.64 -13.45 -12.62
N ALA A 664 -23.13 -14.25 -11.70
CA ALA A 664 -22.18 -13.80 -10.69
C ALA A 664 -20.88 -14.60 -10.77
N LEU A 665 -19.74 -13.93 -10.95
CA LEU A 665 -18.43 -14.57 -11.11
C LEU A 665 -17.44 -13.98 -10.11
N ASP A 666 -16.72 -14.86 -9.42
CA ASP A 666 -15.51 -14.49 -8.67
C ASP A 666 -14.23 -14.90 -9.42
N VAL A 667 -14.36 -15.71 -10.48
CA VAL A 667 -13.23 -16.34 -11.17
C VAL A 667 -13.40 -16.21 -12.68
N PHE A 668 -12.28 -16.12 -13.39
CA PHE A 668 -12.21 -15.86 -14.83
C PHE A 668 -11.23 -16.81 -15.52
N ASP A 669 -11.30 -16.92 -16.85
CA ASP A 669 -10.38 -17.77 -17.63
C ASP A 669 -8.95 -17.20 -17.60
N ILE A 670 -8.85 -15.88 -17.83
CA ILE A 670 -7.62 -15.09 -17.66
C ILE A 670 -7.77 -14.22 -16.42
N GLU A 671 -6.85 -14.38 -15.47
CA GLU A 671 -6.76 -13.57 -14.26
C GLU A 671 -5.38 -12.89 -14.16
N PRO A 672 -5.31 -11.58 -13.89
CA PRO A 672 -6.41 -10.63 -13.70
C PRO A 672 -7.30 -10.45 -14.95
N LEU A 673 -8.60 -10.25 -14.74
CA LEU A 673 -9.56 -10.05 -15.83
C LEU A 673 -9.14 -8.86 -16.72
N PRO A 674 -8.84 -9.07 -18.03
CA PRO A 674 -8.35 -8.03 -18.92
C PRO A 674 -9.28 -6.82 -19.00
N LEU A 675 -8.72 -5.61 -19.15
CA LEU A 675 -9.51 -4.37 -19.25
C LEU A 675 -10.44 -4.35 -20.46
N SER A 676 -10.04 -5.01 -21.54
CA SER A 676 -10.83 -5.17 -22.78
C SER A 676 -11.90 -6.26 -22.69
N SER A 677 -11.94 -7.05 -21.61
CA SER A 677 -12.88 -8.16 -21.50
C SER A 677 -14.34 -7.70 -21.63
N GLY A 678 -15.15 -8.48 -22.35
CA GLY A 678 -16.58 -8.24 -22.46
C GLY A 678 -17.29 -8.21 -21.10
N TRP A 679 -16.77 -8.92 -20.11
CA TRP A 679 -17.27 -8.87 -18.73
C TRP A 679 -17.17 -7.47 -18.10
N ARG A 680 -16.15 -6.69 -18.46
CA ARG A 680 -15.95 -5.31 -17.96
C ARG A 680 -16.63 -4.25 -18.81
N THR A 681 -16.60 -4.43 -20.13
CA THR A 681 -16.93 -3.37 -21.09
C THR A 681 -18.40 -3.37 -21.52
N THR A 682 -19.12 -4.47 -21.29
CA THR A 682 -20.55 -4.57 -21.61
C THR A 682 -21.41 -3.83 -20.59
N ARG A 683 -22.42 -3.10 -21.06
CA ARG A 683 -23.47 -2.53 -20.20
C ARG A 683 -24.47 -3.60 -19.80
N TRP A 684 -24.33 -4.09 -18.57
CA TRP A 684 -25.15 -5.16 -18.01
C TRP A 684 -26.47 -4.61 -17.45
N GLY A 685 -27.51 -5.47 -17.42
CA GLY A 685 -28.84 -5.08 -16.94
C GLY A 685 -29.63 -4.14 -17.86
N GLU A 686 -29.05 -3.71 -18.98
CA GLU A 686 -29.66 -2.84 -20.00
C GLU A 686 -29.97 -3.62 -21.28
N GLU A 687 -30.90 -3.12 -22.10
CA GLU A 687 -31.21 -3.66 -23.45
C GLU A 687 -31.53 -5.17 -23.46
N GLY A 688 -32.13 -5.67 -22.38
CA GLY A 688 -32.48 -7.08 -22.22
C GLY A 688 -31.32 -8.00 -21.88
N ARG A 689 -30.11 -7.47 -21.62
CA ARG A 689 -28.96 -8.25 -21.17
C ARG A 689 -29.13 -8.71 -19.72
N ALA A 690 -28.47 -9.80 -19.37
CA ALA A 690 -28.43 -10.31 -18.01
C ALA A 690 -27.82 -9.28 -17.03
N GLN A 691 -28.25 -9.35 -15.77
CA GLN A 691 -27.57 -8.67 -14.68
C GLN A 691 -26.24 -9.38 -14.38
N VAL A 692 -25.16 -8.63 -14.13
CA VAL A 692 -23.84 -9.23 -13.89
C VAL A 692 -23.22 -8.65 -12.62
N LEU A 693 -22.74 -9.53 -11.75
CA LEU A 693 -22.03 -9.19 -10.52
C LEU A 693 -20.65 -9.86 -10.54
N LEU A 694 -19.58 -9.07 -10.48
CA LEU A 694 -18.21 -9.57 -10.58
C LEU A 694 -17.43 -9.22 -9.32
N THR A 695 -16.63 -10.15 -8.83
CA THR A 695 -15.65 -9.93 -7.77
C THR A 695 -14.27 -10.46 -8.18
N PRO A 696 -13.17 -9.83 -7.74
CA PRO A 696 -11.84 -10.12 -8.27
C PRO A 696 -11.15 -11.29 -7.52
N HIS A 697 -11.71 -12.49 -7.58
CA HIS A 697 -11.17 -13.71 -6.95
C HIS A 697 -10.94 -13.55 -5.44
N MET A 698 -11.99 -13.10 -4.75
CA MET A 698 -11.98 -12.74 -3.34
C MET A 698 -12.44 -13.88 -2.42
N GLY A 699 -12.86 -15.03 -2.96
CA GLY A 699 -13.44 -16.11 -2.16
C GLY A 699 -12.56 -16.65 -1.03
N TYR A 700 -11.25 -16.45 -1.04
CA TYR A 700 -10.37 -16.83 0.08
C TYR A 700 -9.70 -15.63 0.77
N VAL A 701 -9.92 -14.42 0.26
CA VAL A 701 -9.19 -13.20 0.68
C VAL A 701 -9.92 -12.61 1.89
N GLU A 702 -9.70 -13.23 3.04
CA GLU A 702 -10.18 -12.77 4.36
C GLU A 702 -8.98 -12.39 5.23
N GLU A 703 -9.12 -11.34 6.05
CA GLU A 703 -8.04 -10.76 6.87
C GLU A 703 -7.31 -11.85 7.69
N GLU A 704 -8.05 -12.66 8.46
CA GLU A 704 -7.48 -13.74 9.27
C GLU A 704 -6.77 -14.81 8.43
N THR A 705 -7.34 -15.18 7.28
CA THR A 705 -6.75 -16.20 6.39
C THR A 705 -5.44 -15.69 5.78
N MET A 706 -5.42 -14.44 5.33
CA MET A 706 -4.25 -13.81 4.72
C MET A 706 -3.12 -13.62 5.75
N ASP A 707 -3.44 -13.17 6.97
CA ASP A 707 -2.49 -13.00 8.08
C ASP A 707 -1.78 -14.32 8.41
N VAL A 708 -2.55 -15.40 8.60
CA VAL A 708 -2.02 -16.74 8.90
C VAL A 708 -1.10 -17.22 7.77
N TRP A 709 -1.53 -17.07 6.52
CA TRP A 709 -0.74 -17.54 5.38
C TRP A 709 0.60 -16.82 5.25
N TYR A 710 0.63 -15.49 5.36
CA TYR A 710 1.90 -14.77 5.27
C TYR A 710 2.81 -15.06 6.45
N LYS A 711 2.25 -15.18 7.66
CA LYS A 711 3.02 -15.56 8.85
C LYS A 711 3.68 -16.94 8.69
N GLU A 712 2.93 -17.93 8.19
CA GLU A 712 3.47 -19.27 7.98
C GLU A 712 4.48 -19.34 6.82
N GLN A 713 4.33 -18.53 5.77
CA GLN A 713 5.36 -18.42 4.74
C GLN A 713 6.68 -17.90 5.32
N VAL A 714 6.63 -16.84 6.13
CA VAL A 714 7.81 -16.29 6.82
C VAL A 714 8.41 -17.34 7.76
N GLU A 715 7.59 -18.04 8.54
CA GLU A 715 8.06 -19.13 9.41
C GLU A 715 8.77 -20.24 8.61
N ASN A 716 8.22 -20.62 7.46
CA ASN A 716 8.83 -21.61 6.58
C ASN A 716 10.17 -21.15 5.99
N ILE A 717 10.32 -19.87 5.63
CA ILE A 717 11.62 -19.31 5.21
C ILE A 717 12.65 -19.46 6.33
N LEU A 718 12.28 -19.07 7.56
CA LEU A 718 13.16 -19.13 8.72
C LEU A 718 13.53 -20.58 9.11
N ARG A 719 12.58 -21.53 9.02
CA ARG A 719 12.85 -22.97 9.20
C ARG A 719 13.83 -23.49 8.16
N TRP A 720 13.62 -23.13 6.89
CA TRP A 720 14.47 -23.55 5.78
C TRP A 720 15.91 -23.02 5.93
N GLU A 721 16.08 -21.77 6.36
CA GLU A 721 17.39 -21.18 6.65
C GLU A 721 18.14 -21.96 7.73
N ARG A 722 17.45 -22.40 8.78
CA ARG A 722 18.03 -23.19 9.89
C ARG A 722 18.22 -24.68 9.56
N GLY A 723 17.82 -25.13 8.37
CA GLY A 723 17.82 -26.56 8.02
C GLY A 723 16.77 -27.38 8.79
N GLU A 724 15.74 -26.73 9.31
CA GLU A 724 14.63 -27.36 10.02
C GLU A 724 13.56 -27.90 9.07
N ALA A 725 12.73 -28.81 9.56
CA ALA A 725 11.57 -29.27 8.82
C ALA A 725 10.56 -28.13 8.61
N LEU A 726 10.26 -27.86 7.34
CA LEU A 726 9.18 -27.00 6.87
C LEU A 726 7.81 -27.59 7.24
N THR A 727 6.82 -26.72 7.40
CA THR A 727 5.42 -27.12 7.51
C THR A 727 4.83 -27.36 6.12
N THR A 728 3.88 -28.29 6.01
CA THR A 728 3.09 -28.53 4.78
C THR A 728 3.95 -28.71 3.51
N VAL A 729 5.04 -29.48 3.61
CA VAL A 729 5.89 -29.85 2.47
C VAL A 729 5.14 -30.77 1.52
N PHE A 730 5.15 -30.46 0.23
CA PHE A 730 4.47 -31.27 -0.78
C PHE A 730 5.30 -32.54 -1.03
N LYS A 731 4.72 -33.71 -0.76
CA LYS A 731 5.31 -35.03 -1.05
C LYS A 731 4.71 -35.57 -2.37
N ASP A 732 5.31 -36.63 -2.95
CA ASP A 732 4.96 -37.12 -4.29
C ASP A 732 3.46 -37.20 -4.62
N ASN A 733 3.12 -36.72 -5.83
CA ASN A 733 1.82 -36.72 -6.51
C ASN A 733 0.70 -37.39 -5.71
N GLY A 734 0.12 -36.62 -4.79
CA GLY A 734 -0.95 -37.12 -3.94
C GLY A 734 -1.53 -36.00 -3.12
N TYR A 735 -0.76 -35.49 -2.15
CA TYR A 735 -0.97 -34.28 -1.34
C TYR A 735 0.33 -33.92 -0.61
#